data_AF-A0A7C2K5D8-F1
#
_entry.id   AF-A0A7C2K5D8-F1
#
_cell.length_a   1.000
_cell.length_b   1.000
_cell.length_c   1.000
_cell.angle_alpha   90.00
_cell.angle_beta   90.00
_cell.angle_gamma   90.00
#
_symmetry.space_group_name_H-M   'P 1'
#
loop_
_entity.id
_entity.type
_entity.pdbx_description
1 polymer ?
#
loop_
_entity_poly.entity_id
_entity_poly.type
_entity_poly.pdbx_seq_one_letter_code
_entity_poly.pdbx_strand_id
1 'polypeptide(L)'
;MKHKRAFVKAPVVAALGLLAGGMGSGSIAWAGCEPTFDPFLSKMMGMDVFPIMGHPCAQPHPGPSIQTLSADKVTTFVVTPEGHFPPRDPFADPPGSNFLMTVYENMKDLSGRDMPNTLPSTPDNPYNLHDGPVLTRSIDPTNPEDDLDMIIDKIEAAASKGEQGVDDDLIEFAIKILEGRPVDRAYSGFPLLHYTGSKKVKVIEPIFDDDGNVVSGNVEVNMIYFNQHIEADTAFLDPSAVQEVPYTVTYHVKILNRGMEDFSPMTMNFNRMINPVTGEDMRGPFHASMDKSYFPMLDEGTEYTVKIKENKGKYFNLVYTWGWRIHPPRVQVMENALKTAGPDGWTLPQWEKAAFCEGGAEDTDCDPVNNAHDRAYAIAQIGDLSPSKRMWNIFKSMDDDNSSDGHRKGKEGNLQQVAARLRAAYLDWTDRTRLPAGVEADPDATLTLLYVNNTIYGSRQGMTGAGSNLGPASYKGIGNGSAHDWTIRPYDYKVTLYNGDHFPHGYMNVDFGGSRGWENHFQLTDPATLQGPHPDIPPGHPAEEDPFTNPANLVAGADRVFPVNRGGTEEFLQPTPRNLQDPVNGSPQFGSGCYFTFGRNHAWPNAGGPWGGIMVQPVADDGTPGMHKVDITYNFEPTIRLKIYQFDPLHHDVAIYSLH
;
A
#
# COMPACT_ATOMS: atom_id res chain seq x y z
N MET A 1 0.27 -20.94 63.70
CA MET A 1 1.73 -20.72 63.63
C MET A 1 2.00 -19.69 62.54
N LYS A 2 2.81 -18.67 62.87
CA LYS A 2 3.12 -17.52 62.02
C LYS A 2 3.98 -17.96 60.82
N HIS A 3 3.49 -17.82 59.59
CA HIS A 3 4.36 -17.87 58.41
C HIS A 3 4.86 -16.46 58.08
N LYS A 4 6.17 -16.28 58.28
CA LYS A 4 6.93 -15.06 58.02
C LYS A 4 7.00 -14.82 56.51
N ARG A 5 6.49 -13.67 56.06
CA ARG A 5 6.88 -13.06 54.78
C ARG A 5 8.34 -12.60 54.90
N ALA A 6 9.21 -13.09 54.03
CA ALA A 6 10.55 -12.56 53.88
C ALA A 6 10.45 -11.22 53.14
N PHE A 7 10.71 -10.13 53.87
CA PHE A 7 11.06 -8.84 53.28
C PHE A 7 12.44 -8.98 52.62
N VAL A 8 12.47 -9.12 51.30
CA VAL A 8 13.71 -8.85 50.54
C VAL A 8 13.79 -7.34 50.40
N LYS A 9 14.82 -6.77 51.03
CA LYS A 9 15.15 -5.35 51.00
C LYS A 9 15.52 -4.95 49.57
N ALA A 10 14.80 -3.98 49.01
CA ALA A 10 15.31 -3.10 47.95
C ALA A 10 16.59 -2.43 48.46
N PRO A 11 17.74 -2.63 47.79
CA PRO A 11 18.25 -1.59 46.89
C PRO A 11 19.13 -2.17 45.75
N VAL A 12 18.57 -2.41 44.56
CA VAL A 12 19.37 -2.69 43.34
C VAL A 12 18.81 -1.99 42.09
N VAL A 13 17.55 -1.52 42.11
CA VAL A 13 16.89 -0.92 40.93
C VAL A 13 17.41 0.48 40.56
N ALA A 14 18.12 1.19 41.46
CA ALA A 14 18.69 2.49 41.14
C ALA A 14 20.07 2.43 40.43
N ALA A 15 20.72 1.26 40.36
CA ALA A 15 22.09 1.16 39.82
C ALA A 15 22.15 0.86 38.31
N LEU A 16 21.09 0.29 37.71
CA LEU A 16 21.05 0.02 36.27
C LEU A 16 20.71 1.25 35.42
N GLY A 17 19.95 2.20 35.97
CA GLY A 17 19.73 3.52 35.33
C GLY A 17 20.99 4.39 35.28
N LEU A 18 21.94 4.18 36.20
CA LEU A 18 23.19 4.94 36.28
C LEU A 18 24.35 4.31 35.49
N LEU A 19 24.34 2.99 35.25
CA LEU A 19 25.36 2.33 34.43
C LEU A 19 25.10 2.47 32.92
N ALA A 20 23.85 2.62 32.48
CA ALA A 20 23.54 3.04 31.11
C ALA A 20 23.77 4.56 30.90
N GLY A 21 23.59 5.38 31.94
CA GLY A 21 23.90 6.81 31.89
C GLY A 21 25.40 7.15 31.91
N GLY A 22 26.25 6.27 32.46
CA GLY A 22 27.66 6.55 32.75
C GLY A 22 28.65 6.47 31.58
N MET A 23 28.24 5.99 30.40
CA MET A 23 29.10 5.99 29.19
C MET A 23 28.55 6.87 28.05
N GLY A 24 27.52 7.68 28.33
CA GLY A 24 26.94 8.62 27.34
C GLY A 24 26.65 10.02 27.89
N SER A 25 26.73 10.28 29.19
CA SER A 25 26.33 11.59 29.76
C SER A 25 27.29 12.75 29.49
N GLY A 26 28.31 12.56 28.66
CA GLY A 26 29.11 13.65 28.10
C GLY A 26 28.68 13.90 26.67
N SER A 27 27.90 14.97 26.45
CA SER A 27 27.46 15.53 25.16
C SER A 27 26.33 14.82 24.39
N ILE A 28 25.14 14.69 25.01
CA ILE A 28 23.89 14.38 24.28
C ILE A 28 22.94 15.58 24.38
N ALA A 29 23.35 16.70 23.80
CA ALA A 29 22.42 17.70 23.30
C ALA A 29 22.78 17.89 21.82
N TRP A 30 22.47 16.88 21.03
CA TRP A 30 22.60 16.93 19.57
C TRP A 30 21.18 16.91 18.99
N ALA A 31 20.83 17.98 18.27
CA ALA A 31 19.65 18.09 17.42
C ALA A 31 18.29 17.69 18.03
N GLY A 32 17.94 18.20 19.22
CA GLY A 32 16.55 18.14 19.71
C GLY A 32 16.01 16.76 20.10
N CYS A 33 16.88 15.73 20.19
CA CYS A 33 16.50 14.45 20.77
C CYS A 33 16.81 14.40 22.27
N GLU A 34 15.82 14.09 23.10
CA GLU A 34 15.96 13.99 24.55
C GLU A 34 15.34 12.69 25.08
N PRO A 35 15.92 12.10 26.14
CA PRO A 35 15.26 11.04 26.88
C PRO A 35 13.97 11.58 27.51
N THR A 36 12.82 11.07 27.09
CA THR A 36 11.51 11.43 27.65
C THR A 36 10.74 10.18 28.04
N PHE A 37 9.67 10.32 28.80
CA PHE A 37 8.78 9.19 29.10
C PHE A 37 7.81 8.97 27.94
N ASP A 38 7.72 7.73 27.48
CA ASP A 38 6.71 7.36 26.50
C ASP A 38 5.38 7.04 27.18
N PRO A 39 4.31 7.81 26.97
CA PRO A 39 3.05 7.59 27.67
C PRO A 39 2.38 6.26 27.29
N PHE A 40 2.52 5.82 26.03
CA PHE A 40 1.91 4.60 25.53
C PHE A 40 2.63 3.36 26.10
N LEU A 41 3.95 3.28 25.89
CA LEU A 41 4.78 2.18 26.35
C LEU A 41 4.82 2.13 27.88
N SER A 42 4.89 3.27 28.56
CA SER A 42 4.89 3.26 30.03
C SER A 42 3.60 2.69 30.60
N LYS A 43 2.46 3.04 29.99
CA LYS A 43 1.15 2.47 30.35
C LYS A 43 1.07 0.97 30.01
N MET A 44 1.52 0.58 28.82
CA MET A 44 1.48 -0.81 28.37
C MET A 44 2.35 -1.72 29.23
N MET A 45 3.52 -1.24 29.64
CA MET A 45 4.51 -1.98 30.42
C MET A 45 4.26 -1.90 31.93
N GLY A 46 3.39 -0.99 32.39
CA GLY A 46 3.14 -0.74 33.81
C GLY A 46 4.35 -0.18 34.55
N MET A 47 5.31 0.39 33.82
CA MET A 47 6.55 0.98 34.34
C MET A 47 7.04 2.05 33.39
N ASP A 48 7.80 3.02 33.89
CA ASP A 48 8.36 4.08 33.07
C ASP A 48 9.31 3.53 31.99
N VAL A 49 9.00 3.83 30.73
CA VAL A 49 9.86 3.54 29.57
C VAL A 49 10.44 4.86 29.08
N PHE A 50 11.78 4.95 29.08
CA PHE A 50 12.54 6.13 28.67
C PHE A 50 13.14 5.98 27.26
N PRO A 51 12.41 6.30 26.19
CA PRO A 51 13.03 6.37 24.87
C PRO A 51 13.69 7.71 24.57
N ILE A 52 14.54 7.68 23.54
CA ILE A 52 15.07 8.87 22.88
C ILE A 52 13.99 9.41 21.93
N MET A 53 13.47 10.59 22.23
CA MET A 53 12.39 11.24 21.49
C MET A 53 12.80 12.60 20.96
N GLY A 54 12.20 13.03 19.86
CA GLY A 54 12.53 14.27 19.15
C GLY A 54 12.73 13.98 17.67
N HIS A 55 12.78 14.99 16.80
CA HIS A 55 13.02 14.77 15.36
C HIS A 55 14.51 14.99 15.08
N PRO A 56 15.26 14.04 14.47
CA PRO A 56 14.84 12.88 13.66
C PRO A 56 14.70 11.53 14.41
N CYS A 57 14.70 11.53 15.73
CA CYS A 57 14.41 10.36 16.56
C CYS A 57 12.90 10.00 16.57
N ALA A 58 12.49 9.09 17.46
CA ALA A 58 11.09 8.74 17.60
C ALA A 58 10.25 9.96 18.04
N GLN A 59 9.04 10.10 17.49
CA GLN A 59 8.05 11.02 18.03
C GLN A 59 7.26 10.33 19.15
N PRO A 60 6.78 11.07 20.16
CA PRO A 60 5.90 10.53 21.19
C PRO A 60 4.75 9.73 20.55
N HIS A 61 4.36 8.62 21.16
CA HIS A 61 3.20 7.86 20.68
C HIS A 61 1.91 8.46 21.24
N PRO A 62 0.87 8.63 20.41
CA PRO A 62 -0.45 8.98 20.91
C PRO A 62 -0.97 7.73 21.64
N GLY A 63 -1.79 7.90 22.68
CA GLY A 63 -2.33 6.76 23.43
C GLY A 63 -3.07 5.75 22.53
N PRO A 64 -3.44 4.56 23.03
CA PRO A 64 -4.29 3.68 22.22
C PRO A 64 -5.67 4.32 22.02
N SER A 65 -6.25 4.19 20.83
CA SER A 65 -7.65 4.55 20.59
C SER A 65 -8.59 3.73 21.47
N ILE A 66 -9.70 4.33 21.88
CA ILE A 66 -10.77 3.63 22.59
C ILE A 66 -11.68 3.00 21.55
N GLN A 67 -11.91 1.70 21.64
CA GLN A 67 -12.81 0.97 20.75
C GLN A 67 -13.94 0.32 21.56
N THR A 68 -15.17 0.52 21.12
CA THR A 68 -16.38 -0.01 21.78
C THR A 68 -17.33 -0.57 20.74
N LEU A 69 -17.80 -1.79 20.97
CA LEU A 69 -18.74 -2.47 20.09
C LEU A 69 -20.19 -2.12 20.48
N SER A 70 -21.04 -1.89 19.49
CA SER A 70 -22.49 -1.70 19.68
C SER A 70 -23.14 -2.96 20.29
N ALA A 71 -24.33 -2.80 20.88
CA ALA A 71 -25.04 -3.90 21.53
C ALA A 71 -25.42 -5.05 20.57
N ASP A 72 -25.69 -4.71 19.31
CA ASP A 72 -25.98 -5.66 18.22
C ASP A 72 -24.71 -6.24 17.56
N LYS A 73 -23.52 -5.75 17.96
CA LYS A 73 -22.21 -6.15 17.43
C LYS A 73 -21.96 -5.78 15.96
N VAL A 74 -22.79 -4.92 15.38
CA VAL A 74 -22.68 -4.50 13.97
C VAL A 74 -21.79 -3.27 13.79
N THR A 75 -21.66 -2.42 14.80
CA THR A 75 -20.91 -1.17 14.72
C THR A 75 -19.79 -1.11 15.75
N THR A 76 -18.56 -0.81 15.31
CA THR A 76 -17.46 -0.44 16.20
C THR A 76 -17.33 1.07 16.27
N PHE A 77 -17.49 1.65 17.45
CA PHE A 77 -17.18 3.04 17.74
C PHE A 77 -15.71 3.18 18.14
N VAL A 78 -14.98 4.09 17.49
CA VAL A 78 -13.56 4.36 17.71
C VAL A 78 -13.37 5.83 18.05
N VAL A 79 -12.69 6.10 19.16
CA VAL A 79 -12.29 7.46 19.54
C VAL A 79 -10.77 7.50 19.62
N THR A 80 -10.13 8.26 18.73
CA THR A 80 -8.67 8.39 18.73
C THR A 80 -8.21 9.27 19.90
N PRO A 81 -6.98 9.08 20.41
CA PRO A 81 -6.40 10.01 21.39
C PRO A 81 -6.26 11.43 20.82
N GLU A 82 -6.13 12.41 21.71
CA GLU A 82 -5.79 13.77 21.33
C GLU A 82 -4.38 13.85 20.70
N GLY A 83 -4.27 14.45 19.52
CA GLY A 83 -3.00 14.68 18.84
C GLY A 83 -2.07 15.63 19.60
N HIS A 84 -0.75 15.46 19.45
CA HIS A 84 0.26 16.13 20.28
C HIS A 84 0.46 17.63 19.97
N PHE A 85 0.08 18.05 18.78
CA PHE A 85 0.27 19.43 18.33
C PHE A 85 -0.92 20.31 18.74
N PRO A 86 -0.76 21.64 18.85
CA PRO A 86 -1.89 22.54 19.06
C PRO A 86 -2.91 22.45 17.91
N PRO A 87 -4.22 22.58 18.17
CA PRO A 87 -5.21 22.64 17.10
C PRO A 87 -4.95 23.80 16.12
N ARG A 88 -4.92 23.51 14.82
CA ARG A 88 -4.75 24.50 13.75
C ARG A 88 -5.27 23.95 12.42
N ASP A 89 -6.08 24.73 11.71
CA ASP A 89 -6.48 24.40 10.34
C ASP A 89 -5.24 24.40 9.41
N PRO A 90 -4.81 23.23 8.89
CA PRO A 90 -3.60 23.14 8.10
C PRO A 90 -3.78 23.63 6.65
N PHE A 91 -5.02 23.90 6.22
CA PHE A 91 -5.35 24.40 4.88
C PHE A 91 -5.48 25.93 4.87
N ALA A 92 -6.05 26.50 5.93
CA ALA A 92 -6.09 27.95 6.12
C ALA A 92 -4.73 28.51 6.54
N ASP A 93 -4.01 27.80 7.40
CA ASP A 93 -2.70 28.19 7.95
C ASP A 93 -1.62 27.12 7.64
N PRO A 94 -1.25 26.93 6.36
CA PRO A 94 -0.27 25.92 5.97
C PRO A 94 1.11 26.20 6.58
N PRO A 95 1.88 25.16 6.96
CA PRO A 95 1.63 23.73 6.71
C PRO A 95 0.82 23.00 7.79
N GLY A 96 0.20 23.71 8.74
CA GLY A 96 -0.39 23.12 9.94
C GLY A 96 0.56 23.11 11.14
N SER A 97 0.08 22.62 12.29
CA SER A 97 0.86 22.53 13.53
C SER A 97 1.62 21.22 13.69
N ASN A 98 1.18 20.16 12.99
CA ASN A 98 1.78 18.82 12.95
C ASN A 98 2.92 18.68 11.92
N PHE A 99 3.39 19.80 11.36
CA PHE A 99 4.54 19.82 10.47
C PHE A 99 5.86 19.80 11.24
N LEU A 100 6.71 18.84 10.92
CA LEU A 100 8.09 18.70 11.39
C LEU A 100 9.04 19.26 10.34
N MET A 101 10.06 20.00 10.80
CA MET A 101 11.09 20.51 9.90
C MET A 101 11.96 19.36 9.38
N THR A 102 12.20 19.32 8.07
CA THR A 102 13.01 18.29 7.43
C THR A 102 14.42 18.20 8.00
N VAL A 103 14.87 16.99 8.32
CA VAL A 103 16.26 16.72 8.73
C VAL A 103 16.90 15.70 7.78
N TYR A 104 18.02 16.06 7.18
CA TYR A 104 18.78 15.22 6.26
C TYR A 104 19.71 14.23 6.98
N GLU A 105 19.12 13.40 7.84
CA GLU A 105 19.80 12.34 8.59
C GLU A 105 18.94 11.07 8.59
N ASN A 106 19.56 9.91 8.83
CA ASN A 106 18.84 8.67 9.11
C ASN A 106 17.96 8.84 10.37
N MET A 107 16.81 8.17 10.36
CA MET A 107 15.97 8.01 11.54
C MET A 107 16.70 7.23 12.64
N LYS A 108 16.20 7.36 13.87
CA LYS A 108 16.68 6.60 15.02
C LYS A 108 15.53 5.87 15.72
N ASP A 109 15.81 4.65 16.19
CA ASP A 109 14.86 3.89 16.98
C ASP A 109 14.72 4.44 18.42
N LEU A 110 13.82 3.87 19.23
CA LEU A 110 13.58 4.31 20.62
C LEU A 110 14.81 4.24 21.51
N SER A 111 15.80 3.42 21.14
CA SER A 111 17.06 3.26 21.87
C SER A 111 18.14 4.23 21.37
N GLY A 112 17.79 5.12 20.43
CA GLY A 112 18.72 6.07 19.81
C GLY A 112 19.65 5.43 18.79
N ARG A 113 19.40 4.19 18.35
CA ARG A 113 20.23 3.51 17.35
C ARG A 113 19.84 3.98 15.96
N ASP A 114 20.84 4.19 15.13
CA ASP A 114 20.64 4.61 13.75
C ASP A 114 19.92 3.53 12.93
N MET A 115 18.95 3.96 12.13
CA MET A 115 18.22 3.12 11.18
C MET A 115 18.80 3.40 9.78
N PRO A 116 19.78 2.63 9.28
CA PRO A 116 20.41 2.90 7.99
C PRO A 116 19.41 2.88 6.83
N ASN A 117 19.77 3.54 5.73
CA ASN A 117 18.93 3.67 4.54
C ASN A 117 17.56 4.30 4.84
N THR A 118 17.54 5.25 5.78
CA THR A 118 16.37 6.10 6.08
C THR A 118 16.64 7.59 5.91
N LEU A 119 17.79 7.93 5.31
CA LEU A 119 18.09 9.25 4.82
C LEU A 119 17.19 9.52 3.59
N PRO A 120 16.30 10.51 3.68
CA PRO A 120 15.42 10.78 2.57
C PRO A 120 16.24 11.55 1.48
N SER A 121 15.80 11.62 0.22
CA SER A 121 16.42 12.48 -0.83
C SER A 121 16.85 13.89 -0.39
N THR A 122 17.94 14.38 -0.93
CA THR A 122 18.49 15.69 -0.61
C THR A 122 18.51 16.58 -1.84
N PRO A 123 18.63 17.91 -1.69
CA PRO A 123 18.85 18.82 -2.81
C PRO A 123 20.00 18.39 -3.74
N ASP A 124 21.05 17.83 -3.15
CA ASP A 124 22.26 17.39 -3.87
C ASP A 124 22.15 15.95 -4.40
N ASN A 125 21.22 15.13 -3.87
CA ASN A 125 20.99 13.76 -4.33
C ASN A 125 19.50 13.38 -4.23
N PRO A 126 18.73 13.49 -5.34
CA PRO A 126 17.30 13.22 -5.37
C PRO A 126 16.94 11.74 -5.17
N TYR A 127 17.90 10.83 -5.29
CA TYR A 127 17.69 9.38 -5.27
C TYR A 127 18.64 8.69 -4.29
N ASN A 128 18.73 9.19 -3.05
CA ASN A 128 19.64 8.69 -2.01
C ASN A 128 19.58 7.17 -1.78
N LEU A 129 18.44 6.54 -2.00
CA LEU A 129 18.24 5.12 -1.79
C LEU A 129 18.42 4.26 -3.04
N HIS A 130 18.66 4.84 -4.21
CA HIS A 130 19.01 4.05 -5.39
C HIS A 130 20.41 3.44 -5.19
N ASP A 131 20.55 2.17 -5.57
CA ASP A 131 21.81 1.43 -5.56
C ASP A 131 22.29 1.20 -6.99
N GLY A 132 22.74 2.29 -7.62
CA GLY A 132 23.18 2.32 -9.01
C GLY A 132 22.18 2.99 -9.96
N PRO A 133 22.47 2.97 -11.28
CA PRO A 133 21.61 3.57 -12.29
C PRO A 133 20.33 2.75 -12.51
N VAL A 134 19.29 3.42 -13.00
CA VAL A 134 18.09 2.75 -13.53
C VAL A 134 18.40 2.19 -14.91
N LEU A 135 18.09 0.91 -15.13
CA LEU A 135 18.25 0.25 -16.43
C LEU A 135 16.90 0.11 -17.13
N THR A 136 16.88 0.10 -18.46
CA THR A 136 15.65 -0.06 -19.25
C THR A 136 15.79 -1.14 -20.32
N ARG A 137 14.67 -1.75 -20.71
CA ARG A 137 14.57 -2.56 -21.94
C ARG A 137 13.17 -2.52 -22.52
N SER A 138 13.06 -2.65 -23.85
CA SER A 138 11.77 -2.67 -24.53
C SER A 138 11.01 -3.99 -24.31
N ILE A 139 9.69 -3.90 -24.23
CA ILE A 139 8.73 -4.99 -24.06
C ILE A 139 7.48 -4.73 -24.92
N ASP A 140 6.64 -5.74 -25.11
CA ASP A 140 5.28 -5.54 -25.65
C ASP A 140 4.41 -4.84 -24.59
N PRO A 141 3.83 -3.66 -24.88
CA PRO A 141 3.01 -2.92 -23.92
C PRO A 141 1.59 -3.49 -23.77
N THR A 142 1.18 -4.52 -24.52
CA THR A 142 -0.16 -5.09 -24.40
C THR A 142 -0.42 -5.59 -22.99
N ASN A 143 -1.54 -5.16 -22.39
CA ASN A 143 -1.90 -5.46 -21.00
C ASN A 143 -3.12 -6.41 -20.90
N PRO A 144 -3.45 -6.92 -19.69
CA PRO A 144 -4.59 -7.82 -19.50
C PRO A 144 -5.93 -7.22 -19.93
N GLU A 145 -6.11 -5.91 -19.72
CA GLU A 145 -7.33 -5.21 -20.10
C GLU A 145 -7.49 -5.15 -21.63
N ASP A 146 -6.44 -4.83 -22.37
CA ASP A 146 -6.45 -4.78 -23.85
C ASP A 146 -6.83 -6.14 -24.45
N ASP A 147 -6.23 -7.23 -23.94
CA ASP A 147 -6.50 -8.57 -24.44
C ASP A 147 -7.93 -9.03 -24.06
N LEU A 148 -8.43 -8.73 -22.86
CA LEU A 148 -9.80 -9.04 -22.46
C LEU A 148 -10.83 -8.23 -23.25
N ASP A 149 -10.59 -6.93 -23.47
CA ASP A 149 -11.45 -6.05 -24.26
C ASP A 149 -11.60 -6.58 -25.69
N MET A 150 -10.46 -6.91 -26.31
CA MET A 150 -10.41 -7.51 -27.65
C MET A 150 -11.17 -8.84 -27.73
N ILE A 151 -11.09 -9.69 -26.71
CA ILE A 151 -11.83 -10.95 -26.67
C ILE A 151 -13.34 -10.68 -26.58
N ILE A 152 -13.76 -9.75 -25.73
CA ILE A 152 -15.18 -9.38 -25.58
C ILE A 152 -15.71 -8.76 -26.88
N ASP A 153 -14.95 -7.89 -27.54
CA ASP A 153 -15.29 -7.31 -28.85
C ASP A 153 -15.51 -8.40 -29.91
N LYS A 154 -14.67 -9.43 -29.94
CA LYS A 154 -14.84 -10.57 -30.86
C LYS A 154 -16.11 -11.36 -30.56
N ILE A 155 -16.44 -11.57 -29.28
CA ILE A 155 -17.68 -12.24 -28.87
C ILE A 155 -18.90 -11.40 -29.25
N GLU A 156 -18.87 -10.07 -29.02
CA GLU A 156 -19.92 -9.14 -29.43
C GLU A 156 -20.12 -9.13 -30.95
N ALA A 157 -19.02 -9.13 -31.72
CA ALA A 157 -19.07 -9.18 -33.18
C ALA A 157 -19.68 -10.51 -33.68
N ALA A 158 -19.28 -11.65 -33.12
CA ALA A 158 -19.85 -12.96 -33.44
C ALA A 158 -21.35 -12.99 -33.10
N ALA A 159 -21.74 -12.48 -31.93
CA ALA A 159 -23.13 -12.36 -31.53
C ALA A 159 -23.91 -11.51 -32.56
N SER A 160 -23.40 -10.34 -32.96
CA SER A 160 -24.09 -9.46 -33.91
C SER A 160 -24.40 -10.12 -35.27
N LYS A 161 -23.60 -11.11 -35.66
CA LYS A 161 -23.77 -11.91 -36.89
C LYS A 161 -24.71 -13.11 -36.72
N GLY A 162 -25.19 -13.38 -35.51
CA GLY A 162 -26.03 -14.55 -35.20
C GLY A 162 -25.24 -15.85 -35.06
N GLU A 163 -23.92 -15.78 -34.87
CA GLU A 163 -23.08 -16.94 -34.63
C GLU A 163 -23.44 -17.59 -33.28
N GLN A 164 -23.28 -18.91 -33.20
CA GLN A 164 -23.67 -19.70 -32.03
C GLN A 164 -22.50 -19.96 -31.07
N GLY A 165 -21.29 -19.58 -31.45
CA GLY A 165 -20.08 -19.81 -30.68
C GLY A 165 -18.90 -19.01 -31.19
N VAL A 166 -17.78 -19.09 -30.48
CA VAL A 166 -16.51 -18.43 -30.80
C VAL A 166 -15.36 -19.41 -30.68
N ASP A 167 -14.20 -19.06 -31.23
CA ASP A 167 -12.97 -19.86 -31.20
C ASP A 167 -12.60 -20.30 -29.76
N ASP A 168 -12.30 -21.59 -29.61
CA ASP A 168 -11.87 -22.20 -28.35
C ASP A 168 -10.61 -21.55 -27.77
N ASP A 169 -9.67 -21.15 -28.64
CA ASP A 169 -8.40 -20.54 -28.23
C ASP A 169 -8.63 -19.16 -27.59
N LEU A 170 -9.66 -18.41 -28.01
CA LEU A 170 -10.01 -17.12 -27.41
C LEU A 170 -10.52 -17.28 -25.97
N ILE A 171 -11.35 -18.30 -25.73
CA ILE A 171 -11.90 -18.58 -24.41
C ILE A 171 -10.81 -19.12 -23.48
N GLU A 172 -9.96 -20.03 -23.97
CA GLU A 172 -8.81 -20.50 -23.21
C GLU A 172 -7.86 -19.36 -22.87
N PHE A 173 -7.61 -18.43 -23.81
CA PHE A 173 -6.77 -17.27 -23.57
C PHE A 173 -7.34 -16.36 -22.47
N ALA A 174 -8.64 -16.06 -22.50
CA ALA A 174 -9.29 -15.29 -21.44
C ALA A 174 -9.18 -15.95 -20.05
N ILE A 175 -9.39 -17.26 -19.98
CA ILE A 175 -9.24 -18.03 -18.72
C ILE A 175 -7.79 -17.98 -18.24
N LYS A 176 -6.81 -18.12 -19.14
CA LYS A 176 -5.39 -18.02 -18.78
C LYS A 176 -5.04 -16.64 -18.22
N ILE A 177 -5.57 -15.56 -18.79
CA ILE A 177 -5.38 -14.19 -18.27
C ILE A 177 -5.93 -14.08 -16.85
N LEU A 178 -7.19 -14.49 -16.63
CA LEU A 178 -7.85 -14.39 -15.33
C LEU A 178 -7.16 -15.23 -14.24
N GLU A 179 -6.70 -16.43 -14.59
CA GLU A 179 -5.98 -17.35 -13.69
C GLU A 179 -4.47 -17.05 -13.58
N GLY A 180 -3.93 -16.09 -14.34
CA GLY A 180 -2.49 -15.80 -14.36
C GLY A 180 -1.64 -16.96 -14.89
N ARG A 181 -2.19 -17.81 -15.74
CA ARG A 181 -1.45 -18.91 -16.38
C ARG A 181 -0.48 -18.37 -17.44
N PRO A 182 0.56 -19.14 -17.81
CA PRO A 182 1.53 -18.69 -18.81
C PRO A 182 0.89 -18.29 -20.14
N VAL A 183 1.23 -17.08 -20.60
CA VAL A 183 0.86 -16.49 -21.89
C VAL A 183 2.08 -15.79 -22.52
N ASP A 184 2.04 -15.53 -23.83
CA ASP A 184 3.10 -14.79 -24.56
C ASP A 184 2.89 -13.27 -24.45
N ARG A 185 3.01 -12.76 -23.22
CA ARG A 185 2.80 -11.36 -22.85
C ARG A 185 3.73 -10.96 -21.71
N ALA A 186 4.00 -9.66 -21.60
CA ALA A 186 4.81 -9.10 -20.50
C ALA A 186 4.20 -9.34 -19.11
N TYR A 187 2.86 -9.46 -19.03
CA TYR A 187 2.10 -9.74 -17.80
C TYR A 187 1.91 -11.23 -17.48
N SER A 188 2.56 -12.14 -18.20
CA SER A 188 2.50 -13.58 -17.94
C SER A 188 2.79 -13.90 -16.47
N GLY A 189 1.93 -14.71 -15.83
CA GLY A 189 2.06 -15.07 -14.41
C GLY A 189 1.34 -14.15 -13.42
N PHE A 190 0.72 -13.05 -13.87
CA PHE A 190 -0.03 -12.13 -12.99
C PHE A 190 -1.54 -12.43 -13.08
N PRO A 191 -2.13 -13.12 -12.09
CA PRO A 191 -3.56 -13.42 -12.10
C PRO A 191 -4.39 -12.20 -11.77
N LEU A 192 -5.55 -12.07 -12.41
CA LEU A 192 -6.57 -11.07 -12.04
C LEU A 192 -7.53 -11.58 -10.95
N LEU A 193 -7.53 -12.90 -10.74
CA LEU A 193 -8.12 -13.54 -9.57
C LEU A 193 -7.04 -13.62 -8.47
N HIS A 194 -7.19 -12.88 -7.39
CA HIS A 194 -6.15 -12.71 -6.37
C HIS A 194 -6.15 -13.85 -5.33
N TYR A 195 -5.99 -15.08 -5.81
CA TYR A 195 -6.00 -16.30 -4.99
C TYR A 195 -4.59 -16.85 -4.69
N THR A 196 -3.55 -16.18 -5.19
CA THR A 196 -2.16 -16.69 -5.16
C THR A 196 -1.31 -16.10 -4.04
N GLY A 197 -1.88 -15.32 -3.13
CA GLY A 197 -1.16 -14.63 -2.04
C GLY A 197 -0.25 -15.56 -1.22
N SER A 198 -0.70 -16.79 -0.97
CA SER A 198 0.09 -17.81 -0.24
C SER A 198 1.39 -18.24 -0.94
N LYS A 199 1.53 -17.99 -2.24
CA LYS A 199 2.72 -18.25 -3.06
C LYS A 199 3.55 -17.00 -3.37
N LYS A 200 3.04 -15.81 -3.08
CA LYS A 200 3.73 -14.53 -3.30
C LYS A 200 4.66 -14.17 -2.13
N VAL A 201 5.39 -15.15 -1.58
CA VAL A 201 6.37 -14.97 -0.49
C VAL A 201 7.78 -15.13 -1.04
N LYS A 202 8.64 -14.12 -0.87
CA LYS A 202 10.05 -14.18 -1.24
C LYS A 202 10.97 -13.98 -0.04
N VAL A 203 11.91 -14.90 0.13
CA VAL A 203 12.97 -14.76 1.14
C VAL A 203 14.05 -13.85 0.60
N ILE A 204 14.53 -12.92 1.43
CA ILE A 204 15.67 -12.08 1.07
C ILE A 204 16.92 -12.95 1.10
N GLU A 205 17.57 -13.10 -0.06
CA GLU A 205 18.76 -13.92 -0.20
C GLU A 205 19.96 -13.23 0.47
N PRO A 206 20.59 -13.84 1.48
CA PRO A 206 21.72 -13.23 2.18
C PRO A 206 22.97 -13.19 1.28
N ILE A 207 23.71 -12.10 1.39
CA ILE A 207 25.03 -11.91 0.77
C ILE A 207 26.08 -12.04 1.88
N PHE A 208 27.08 -12.88 1.65
CA PHE A 208 28.14 -13.20 2.61
C PHE A 208 29.46 -12.52 2.24
N ASP A 209 30.25 -12.16 3.25
CA ASP A 209 31.67 -11.82 3.07
C ASP A 209 32.55 -13.08 2.96
N ASP A 210 33.86 -12.88 2.73
CA ASP A 210 34.85 -13.96 2.61
C ASP A 210 34.96 -14.82 3.88
N ASP A 211 34.58 -14.28 5.04
CA ASP A 211 34.59 -14.96 6.33
C ASP A 211 33.27 -15.72 6.61
N GLY A 212 32.29 -15.65 5.70
CA GLY A 212 31.00 -16.31 5.81
C GLY A 212 29.98 -15.59 6.69
N ASN A 213 30.20 -14.32 7.03
CA ASN A 213 29.24 -13.49 7.75
C ASN A 213 28.25 -12.86 6.77
N VAL A 214 26.97 -12.80 7.15
CA VAL A 214 25.97 -12.05 6.37
C VAL A 214 26.30 -10.56 6.46
N VAL A 215 26.48 -9.89 5.32
CA VAL A 215 26.79 -8.46 5.23
C VAL A 215 25.71 -7.65 4.52
N SER A 216 24.86 -8.31 3.70
CA SER A 216 23.73 -7.69 3.01
C SER A 216 22.71 -8.75 2.58
N GLY A 217 21.73 -8.38 1.76
CA GLY A 217 20.90 -9.31 1.01
C GLY A 217 20.26 -8.66 -0.22
N ASN A 218 19.67 -9.48 -1.08
CA ASN A 218 18.90 -9.02 -2.24
C ASN A 218 17.63 -9.84 -2.42
N VAL A 219 16.60 -9.21 -2.97
CA VAL A 219 15.40 -9.88 -3.46
C VAL A 219 14.93 -9.20 -4.74
N GLU A 220 14.51 -9.98 -5.73
CA GLU A 220 13.95 -9.48 -6.98
C GLU A 220 12.44 -9.43 -6.93
N VAL A 221 11.83 -8.35 -7.39
CA VAL A 221 10.38 -8.13 -7.41
C VAL A 221 9.95 -7.71 -8.81
N ASN A 222 9.02 -8.44 -9.40
CA ASN A 222 8.47 -8.10 -10.72
C ASN A 222 7.14 -7.37 -10.53
N MET A 223 6.95 -6.28 -11.25
CA MET A 223 5.73 -5.48 -11.20
C MET A 223 5.23 -5.16 -12.60
N ILE A 224 3.91 -5.08 -12.76
CA ILE A 224 3.26 -4.58 -13.97
C ILE A 224 2.37 -3.40 -13.64
N TYR A 225 2.43 -2.38 -14.49
CA TYR A 225 1.72 -1.13 -14.33
C TYR A 225 0.82 -0.96 -15.56
N PHE A 226 -0.49 -0.87 -15.35
CA PHE A 226 -1.46 -0.66 -16.42
C PHE A 226 -2.76 -0.07 -15.84
N ASN A 227 -3.41 0.85 -16.55
CA ASN A 227 -4.68 1.46 -16.13
C ASN A 227 -4.70 1.88 -14.64
N GLN A 228 -5.68 1.41 -13.87
CA GLN A 228 -5.81 1.66 -12.44
C GLN A 228 -5.09 0.61 -11.56
N HIS A 229 -4.20 -0.18 -12.16
CA HIS A 229 -3.56 -1.34 -11.54
C HIS A 229 -2.04 -1.16 -11.43
N ILE A 230 -1.54 -1.61 -10.29
CA ILE A 230 -0.15 -1.96 -10.05
C ILE A 230 -0.24 -3.34 -9.41
N GLU A 231 0.38 -4.33 -10.04
CA GLU A 231 0.41 -5.70 -9.55
C GLU A 231 1.86 -6.13 -9.34
N ALA A 232 2.11 -6.93 -8.30
CA ALA A 232 3.42 -7.53 -8.05
C ALA A 232 3.35 -9.06 -7.98
N ASP A 233 4.45 -9.71 -8.32
CA ASP A 233 4.66 -11.14 -8.10
C ASP A 233 4.95 -11.50 -6.63
N THR A 234 5.00 -10.47 -5.76
CA THR A 234 5.41 -10.56 -4.37
C THR A 234 4.45 -9.75 -3.50
N ALA A 235 3.89 -10.41 -2.49
CA ALA A 235 3.02 -9.86 -1.46
C ALA A 235 3.73 -9.82 -0.11
N PHE A 236 4.65 -10.76 0.13
CA PHE A 236 5.39 -10.86 1.37
C PHE A 236 6.88 -11.00 1.12
N LEU A 237 7.67 -10.22 1.86
CA LEU A 237 9.11 -10.39 1.96
C LEU A 237 9.43 -11.05 3.31
N ASP A 238 10.25 -12.09 3.29
CA ASP A 238 10.79 -12.72 4.50
C ASP A 238 12.21 -12.19 4.78
N PRO A 239 12.36 -11.30 5.78
CA PRO A 239 13.65 -10.73 6.18
C PRO A 239 14.40 -11.56 7.23
N SER A 240 14.03 -12.83 7.46
CA SER A 240 14.65 -13.68 8.51
C SER A 240 16.18 -13.77 8.39
N ALA A 241 16.70 -13.80 7.17
CA ALA A 241 18.14 -13.88 6.90
C ALA A 241 18.91 -12.56 7.08
N VAL A 242 18.22 -11.40 7.12
CA VAL A 242 18.85 -10.06 7.12
C VAL A 242 18.38 -9.19 8.29
N GLN A 243 18.05 -9.79 9.44
CA GLN A 243 17.55 -9.04 10.60
C GLN A 243 18.49 -7.93 11.08
N GLU A 244 19.82 -8.14 11.00
CA GLU A 244 20.84 -7.25 11.57
C GLU A 244 21.65 -6.46 10.54
N VAL A 245 21.41 -6.66 9.24
CA VAL A 245 22.13 -6.00 8.14
C VAL A 245 21.14 -5.34 7.17
N PRO A 246 21.50 -4.21 6.53
CA PRO A 246 20.73 -3.65 5.43
C PRO A 246 20.65 -4.64 4.24
N TYR A 247 19.69 -4.44 3.35
CA TYR A 247 19.55 -5.24 2.14
C TYR A 247 19.08 -4.37 0.96
N THR A 248 18.86 -5.00 -0.19
CA THR A 248 18.36 -4.32 -1.39
C THR A 248 17.15 -5.05 -1.95
N VAL A 249 16.25 -4.30 -2.57
CA VAL A 249 15.17 -4.83 -3.42
C VAL A 249 15.45 -4.38 -4.85
N THR A 250 15.55 -5.33 -5.76
CA THR A 250 15.68 -5.08 -7.20
C THR A 250 14.30 -5.21 -7.83
N TYR A 251 13.73 -4.09 -8.28
CA TYR A 251 12.42 -4.04 -8.92
C TYR A 251 12.58 -4.13 -10.43
N HIS A 252 11.79 -4.97 -11.08
CA HIS A 252 11.58 -5.00 -12.52
C HIS A 252 10.16 -4.52 -12.81
N VAL A 253 10.03 -3.23 -13.15
CA VAL A 253 8.74 -2.56 -13.33
C VAL A 253 8.43 -2.44 -14.82
N LYS A 254 7.42 -3.19 -15.28
CA LYS A 254 6.97 -3.21 -16.67
C LYS A 254 5.82 -2.21 -16.85
N ILE A 255 6.07 -1.15 -17.62
CA ILE A 255 5.04 -0.16 -17.95
C ILE A 255 4.31 -0.63 -19.21
N LEU A 256 3.07 -1.07 -19.04
CA LEU A 256 2.20 -1.50 -20.14
C LEU A 256 1.32 -0.33 -20.60
N ASN A 257 0.46 -0.55 -21.60
CA ASN A 257 -0.47 0.45 -22.11
C ASN A 257 -1.27 1.10 -20.96
N ARG A 258 -1.35 2.43 -20.97
CA ARG A 258 -2.02 3.26 -19.94
C ARG A 258 -1.41 3.06 -18.54
N GLY A 259 -0.15 2.64 -18.48
CA GLY A 259 0.56 2.27 -17.25
C GLY A 259 1.47 3.34 -16.68
N MET A 260 1.73 4.43 -17.40
CA MET A 260 2.67 5.48 -16.99
C MET A 260 2.45 5.93 -15.54
N GLU A 261 3.54 6.02 -14.77
CA GLU A 261 3.50 6.36 -13.34
C GLU A 261 4.86 6.79 -12.82
N ASP A 262 4.89 7.42 -11.64
CA ASP A 262 6.12 7.56 -10.87
C ASP A 262 6.34 6.34 -9.98
N PHE A 263 7.52 5.71 -10.08
CA PHE A 263 7.93 4.66 -9.16
C PHE A 263 8.15 5.25 -7.77
N SER A 264 7.16 5.01 -6.90
CA SER A 264 7.02 5.63 -5.59
C SER A 264 6.81 4.62 -4.46
N PRO A 265 7.80 3.74 -4.22
CA PRO A 265 7.78 2.88 -3.04
C PRO A 265 8.00 3.70 -1.75
N MET A 266 7.18 3.41 -0.75
CA MET A 266 7.18 3.99 0.58
C MET A 266 7.30 2.87 1.61
N THR A 267 8.35 2.85 2.43
CA THR A 267 8.47 1.85 3.51
C THR A 267 7.75 2.33 4.76
N MET A 268 7.10 1.41 5.46
CA MET A 268 6.81 1.58 6.87
C MET A 268 7.81 0.76 7.69
N ASN A 269 8.31 1.36 8.77
CA ASN A 269 9.22 0.70 9.69
C ASN A 269 8.58 0.50 11.06
N PHE A 270 8.83 -0.66 11.65
CA PHE A 270 8.72 -0.87 13.08
C PHE A 270 9.81 -0.12 13.84
N ASN A 271 9.50 0.17 15.09
CA ASN A 271 10.48 0.59 16.05
C ASN A 271 11.20 -0.61 16.66
N ARG A 272 12.30 -0.35 17.38
CA ARG A 272 12.97 -1.36 18.21
C ARG A 272 13.28 -0.78 19.58
N MET A 273 13.12 -1.61 20.60
CA MET A 273 13.38 -1.23 21.98
C MET A 273 14.07 -2.36 22.72
N ILE A 274 14.83 -2.02 23.75
CA ILE A 274 15.32 -2.98 24.71
C ILE A 274 14.20 -3.30 25.69
N ASN A 275 13.85 -4.57 25.81
CA ASN A 275 12.90 -5.03 26.80
C ASN A 275 13.44 -4.67 28.20
N PRO A 276 12.76 -3.84 29.00
CA PRO A 276 13.26 -3.40 30.30
C PRO A 276 13.27 -4.52 31.34
N VAL A 277 12.63 -5.66 31.07
CA VAL A 277 12.60 -6.84 31.94
C VAL A 277 13.69 -7.84 31.55
N THR A 278 13.80 -8.18 30.27
CA THR A 278 14.75 -9.22 29.81
C THR A 278 16.10 -8.66 29.36
N GLY A 279 16.17 -7.37 29.02
CA GLY A 279 17.35 -6.74 28.42
C GLY A 279 17.56 -7.07 26.94
N GLU A 280 16.66 -7.83 26.32
CA GLU A 280 16.76 -8.26 24.94
C GLU A 280 16.16 -7.24 23.97
N ASP A 281 16.67 -7.19 22.73
CA ASP A 281 16.10 -6.38 21.66
C ASP A 281 14.76 -6.98 21.20
N MET A 282 13.69 -6.20 21.26
CA MET A 282 12.35 -6.63 20.85
C MET A 282 11.71 -5.69 19.82
N ARG A 283 10.79 -6.23 19.01
CA ARG A 283 9.98 -5.45 18.07
C ARG A 283 9.11 -4.46 18.86
N GLY A 284 9.20 -3.19 18.51
CA GLY A 284 8.39 -2.13 19.06
C GLY A 284 7.12 -1.85 18.23
N PRO A 285 6.35 -0.80 18.57
CA PRO A 285 5.20 -0.36 17.78
C PRO A 285 5.62 0.21 16.41
N PHE A 286 4.66 0.63 15.59
CA PHE A 286 4.96 1.39 14.37
C PHE A 286 5.78 2.65 14.68
N HIS A 287 6.80 2.91 13.87
CA HIS A 287 7.69 4.04 14.06
C HIS A 287 7.39 5.16 13.09
N ALA A 288 7.78 4.96 11.84
CA ALA A 288 7.69 5.96 10.79
C ALA A 288 7.61 5.27 9.45
N SER A 289 6.97 5.95 8.52
CA SER A 289 6.93 5.61 7.13
C SER A 289 7.59 6.70 6.31
N MET A 290 8.17 6.31 5.18
CA MET A 290 8.93 7.24 4.35
C MET A 290 8.96 6.81 2.90
N ASP A 291 9.02 7.79 2.02
CA ASP A 291 9.21 7.56 0.59
C ASP A 291 10.65 7.18 0.30
N LYS A 292 10.85 6.22 -0.60
CA LYS A 292 12.20 5.76 -0.99
C LYS A 292 12.66 6.36 -2.31
N SER A 293 11.73 6.62 -3.22
CA SER A 293 12.00 7.10 -4.58
C SER A 293 10.74 7.77 -5.14
N TYR A 294 10.92 8.66 -6.10
CA TYR A 294 9.90 9.14 -7.04
C TYR A 294 10.55 9.21 -8.41
N PHE A 295 10.70 8.05 -9.05
CA PHE A 295 11.39 7.97 -10.33
C PHE A 295 10.36 7.91 -11.47
N PRO A 296 10.38 8.82 -12.44
CA PRO A 296 9.38 8.85 -13.51
C PRO A 296 9.54 7.64 -14.45
N MET A 297 8.49 6.84 -14.60
CA MET A 297 8.41 5.71 -15.53
C MET A 297 7.30 5.97 -16.56
N LEU A 298 7.65 6.78 -17.56
CA LEU A 298 6.68 7.43 -18.47
C LEU A 298 6.72 6.88 -19.89
N ASP A 299 7.55 5.88 -20.14
CA ASP A 299 7.63 5.21 -21.43
C ASP A 299 6.88 3.87 -21.36
N GLU A 300 5.75 3.78 -22.06
CA GLU A 300 4.99 2.54 -22.19
C GLU A 300 5.71 1.57 -23.13
N GLY A 301 5.66 0.27 -22.85
CA GLY A 301 6.44 -0.72 -23.58
C GLY A 301 7.90 -0.78 -23.11
N THR A 302 8.17 -0.29 -21.90
CA THR A 302 9.49 -0.34 -21.28
C THR A 302 9.43 -1.01 -19.91
N GLU A 303 10.38 -1.92 -19.67
CA GLU A 303 10.69 -2.44 -18.35
C GLU A 303 11.84 -1.65 -17.75
N TYR A 304 11.65 -1.13 -16.54
CA TYR A 304 12.66 -0.45 -15.74
C TYR A 304 13.19 -1.38 -14.65
N THR A 305 14.51 -1.51 -14.55
CA THR A 305 15.15 -2.17 -13.42
C THR A 305 15.70 -1.12 -12.46
N VAL A 306 15.18 -1.08 -11.23
CA VAL A 306 15.56 -0.13 -10.18
C VAL A 306 15.96 -0.89 -8.93
N LYS A 307 17.15 -0.61 -8.40
CA LYS A 307 17.63 -1.23 -7.16
C LYS A 307 17.53 -0.24 -6.01
N ILE A 308 16.80 -0.60 -4.96
CA ILE A 308 16.54 0.27 -3.80
C ILE A 308 17.17 -0.32 -2.55
N LYS A 309 17.91 0.51 -1.83
CA LYS A 309 18.50 0.19 -0.51
C LYS A 309 17.41 0.21 0.56
N GLU A 310 17.39 -0.84 1.36
CA GLU A 310 16.47 -1.03 2.48
C GLU A 310 17.22 -1.00 3.81
N ASN A 311 16.51 -0.66 4.88
CA ASN A 311 17.02 -0.76 6.24
C ASN A 311 17.19 -2.24 6.66
N LYS A 312 17.65 -2.49 7.89
CA LYS A 312 17.77 -3.84 8.44
C LYS A 312 16.41 -4.53 8.53
N GLY A 313 16.39 -5.84 8.30
CA GLY A 313 15.18 -6.66 8.28
C GLY A 313 14.34 -6.60 9.56
N LYS A 314 14.95 -6.34 10.72
CA LYS A 314 14.24 -6.22 12.00
C LYS A 314 13.33 -4.99 12.12
N TYR A 315 13.57 -3.97 11.30
CA TYR A 315 12.74 -2.75 11.23
C TYR A 315 11.65 -2.87 10.17
N PHE A 316 11.74 -3.81 9.24
CA PHE A 316 10.80 -3.88 8.12
C PHE A 316 9.37 -4.21 8.59
N ASN A 317 8.41 -3.34 8.29
CA ASN A 317 6.98 -3.65 8.40
C ASN A 317 6.43 -3.97 7.01
N LEU A 318 6.40 -2.99 6.10
CA LEU A 318 5.90 -3.18 4.75
C LEU A 318 6.44 -2.11 3.79
N VAL A 319 6.21 -2.30 2.49
CA VAL A 319 6.38 -1.31 1.43
C VAL A 319 5.04 -1.11 0.73
N TYR A 320 4.61 0.14 0.61
CA TYR A 320 3.57 0.55 -0.33
C TYR A 320 4.22 1.05 -1.61
N THR A 321 3.79 0.58 -2.77
CA THR A 321 4.13 1.21 -4.04
C THR A 321 2.92 1.94 -4.55
N TRP A 322 2.97 3.27 -4.51
CA TRP A 322 1.85 4.14 -4.86
C TRP A 322 1.79 4.39 -6.37
N GLY A 323 0.58 4.56 -6.90
CA GLY A 323 0.33 5.15 -8.20
C GLY A 323 -0.26 6.55 -8.03
N TRP A 324 0.59 7.56 -7.83
CA TRP A 324 0.13 8.92 -7.47
C TRP A 324 -0.59 9.65 -8.61
N ARG A 325 -0.27 9.35 -9.87
CA ARG A 325 -0.92 10.00 -11.02
C ARG A 325 -2.37 9.56 -11.22
N ILE A 326 -2.70 8.34 -10.75
CA ILE A 326 -4.03 7.72 -10.85
C ILE A 326 -4.40 7.15 -9.47
N HIS A 327 -4.78 8.02 -8.53
CA HIS A 327 -5.10 7.66 -7.15
C HIS A 327 -6.45 8.23 -6.69
N PRO A 328 -7.22 7.54 -5.82
CA PRO A 328 -7.17 6.12 -5.41
C PRO A 328 -7.80 5.19 -6.47
N PRO A 329 -7.57 3.85 -6.47
CA PRO A 329 -6.93 3.01 -5.45
C PRO A 329 -5.66 2.26 -5.95
N ARG A 330 -4.91 2.85 -6.90
CA ARG A 330 -3.73 2.23 -7.50
C ARG A 330 -2.56 2.15 -6.50
N VAL A 331 -2.50 1.08 -5.70
CA VAL A 331 -1.43 0.82 -4.72
C VAL A 331 -1.17 -0.68 -4.63
N GLN A 332 0.11 -1.07 -4.57
CA GLN A 332 0.55 -2.44 -4.29
C GLN A 332 1.27 -2.49 -2.94
N VAL A 333 1.17 -3.62 -2.23
CA VAL A 333 1.83 -3.83 -0.94
C VAL A 333 2.78 -5.01 -0.99
N MET A 334 3.91 -4.86 -0.31
CA MET A 334 4.76 -5.97 0.10
C MET A 334 4.98 -5.91 1.61
N GLU A 335 4.52 -6.90 2.36
CA GLU A 335 4.58 -6.89 3.82
C GLU A 335 5.58 -7.91 4.41
N ASN A 336 5.99 -7.71 5.65
CA ASN A 336 6.87 -8.61 6.37
C ASN A 336 6.18 -9.96 6.64
N ALA A 337 6.70 -11.04 6.03
CA ALA A 337 6.20 -12.41 6.21
C ALA A 337 6.26 -12.92 7.67
N LEU A 338 7.13 -12.32 8.50
CA LEU A 338 7.29 -12.63 9.92
C LEU A 338 6.39 -11.77 10.82
N LYS A 339 5.49 -10.97 10.23
CA LYS A 339 4.48 -10.23 10.99
C LYS A 339 3.32 -11.17 11.30
N THR A 340 2.87 -11.14 12.55
CA THR A 340 1.66 -11.81 12.99
C THR A 340 0.52 -10.81 13.19
N ALA A 341 -0.70 -11.25 12.94
CA ALA A 341 -1.90 -10.44 13.10
C ALA A 341 -3.12 -11.32 13.43
N GLY A 342 -4.17 -10.66 13.93
CA GLY A 342 -5.47 -11.27 14.16
C GLY A 342 -5.54 -12.07 15.46
N PRO A 343 -6.75 -12.57 15.80
CA PRO A 343 -7.00 -13.29 17.05
C PRO A 343 -6.23 -14.61 17.16
N ASP A 344 -5.92 -15.25 16.03
CA ASP A 344 -5.22 -16.54 15.97
C ASP A 344 -3.69 -16.40 16.10
N GLY A 345 -3.17 -15.18 15.98
CA GLY A 345 -1.73 -14.91 16.05
C GLY A 345 -0.92 -15.48 14.88
N TRP A 346 -1.60 -15.81 13.78
CA TRP A 346 -1.00 -16.28 12.54
C TRP A 346 -0.14 -15.21 11.86
N THR A 347 0.87 -15.66 11.13
CA THR A 347 1.58 -14.81 10.17
C THR A 347 0.66 -14.43 9.02
N LEU A 348 0.97 -13.35 8.31
CA LEU A 348 0.16 -12.96 7.15
C LEU A 348 0.15 -14.01 6.03
N PRO A 349 1.28 -14.69 5.71
CA PRO A 349 1.22 -15.85 4.83
C PRO A 349 0.32 -16.99 5.33
N GLN A 350 0.21 -17.20 6.64
CA GLN A 350 -0.73 -18.18 7.21
C GLN A 350 -2.19 -17.74 7.03
N TRP A 351 -2.51 -16.44 7.11
CA TRP A 351 -3.85 -15.92 6.78
C TRP A 351 -4.22 -16.18 5.31
N GLU A 352 -3.30 -15.92 4.38
CA GLU A 352 -3.49 -16.26 2.95
C GLU A 352 -3.70 -17.75 2.73
N LYS A 353 -2.94 -18.61 3.43
CA LYS A 353 -3.16 -20.06 3.39
C LYS A 353 -4.51 -20.46 3.97
N ALA A 354 -4.92 -19.87 5.09
CA ALA A 354 -6.22 -20.15 5.70
C ALA A 354 -7.38 -19.81 4.77
N ALA A 355 -7.24 -18.75 3.97
CA ALA A 355 -8.21 -18.39 2.94
C ALA A 355 -8.16 -19.35 1.75
N PHE A 356 -6.98 -19.59 1.15
CA PHE A 356 -6.89 -20.19 -0.18
C PHE A 356 -6.44 -21.65 -0.24
N CYS A 357 -6.12 -22.27 0.89
CA CYS A 357 -5.71 -23.68 0.97
C CYS A 357 -6.76 -24.52 1.71
N GLU A 358 -7.14 -25.67 1.14
CA GLU A 358 -8.13 -26.56 1.75
C GLU A 358 -7.65 -27.12 3.10
N GLY A 359 -6.34 -27.37 3.25
CA GLY A 359 -5.74 -27.78 4.53
C GLY A 359 -5.57 -26.65 5.55
N GLY A 360 -5.92 -25.40 5.20
CA GLY A 360 -5.86 -24.23 6.08
C GLY A 360 -4.45 -23.64 6.27
N ALA A 361 -4.28 -22.86 7.34
CA ALA A 361 -3.07 -22.06 7.63
C ALA A 361 -1.74 -22.85 7.64
N GLU A 362 -1.79 -24.11 8.06
CA GLU A 362 -0.62 -24.98 8.22
C GLU A 362 -0.38 -25.91 7.01
N ASP A 363 -1.15 -25.76 5.94
CA ASP A 363 -1.01 -26.59 4.75
C ASP A 363 0.35 -26.34 4.08
N THR A 364 1.19 -27.38 4.05
CA THR A 364 2.51 -27.35 3.42
C THR A 364 2.47 -27.73 1.94
N ASP A 365 1.41 -28.43 1.52
CA ASP A 365 1.31 -29.05 0.20
C ASP A 365 0.46 -28.21 -0.76
N CYS A 366 -0.30 -27.24 -0.23
CA CYS A 366 -1.09 -26.28 -0.99
C CYS A 366 -0.28 -25.63 -2.12
N ASP A 367 -0.70 -25.81 -3.38
CA ASP A 367 -0.13 -25.17 -4.55
C ASP A 367 -1.19 -24.71 -5.56
N PRO A 368 -1.89 -23.59 -5.29
CA PRO A 368 -2.96 -23.12 -6.15
C PRO A 368 -2.46 -22.60 -7.51
N VAL A 369 -1.16 -22.44 -7.70
CA VAL A 369 -0.58 -22.02 -8.99
C VAL A 369 -0.47 -23.24 -9.92
N ASN A 370 0.15 -24.32 -9.45
CA ASN A 370 0.47 -25.47 -10.31
C ASN A 370 -0.51 -26.64 -10.19
N ASN A 371 -1.25 -26.76 -9.08
CA ASN A 371 -2.23 -27.83 -8.87
C ASN A 371 -3.64 -27.37 -9.25
N ALA A 372 -4.28 -28.08 -10.19
CA ALA A 372 -5.62 -27.73 -10.66
C ALA A 372 -6.72 -27.88 -9.59
N HIS A 373 -6.56 -28.82 -8.66
CA HIS A 373 -7.50 -29.02 -7.55
C HIS A 373 -7.41 -27.85 -6.57
N ASP A 374 -6.20 -27.53 -6.11
CA ASP A 374 -5.96 -26.42 -5.18
C ASP A 374 -6.36 -25.09 -5.81
N ARG A 375 -6.09 -24.91 -7.11
CA ARG A 375 -6.54 -23.73 -7.87
C ARG A 375 -8.06 -23.61 -7.86
N ALA A 376 -8.78 -24.70 -8.13
CA ALA A 376 -10.24 -24.69 -8.14
C ALA A 376 -10.80 -24.36 -6.76
N TYR A 377 -10.22 -24.92 -5.69
CA TYR A 377 -10.56 -24.57 -4.31
C TYR A 377 -10.31 -23.09 -4.04
N ALA A 378 -9.11 -22.58 -4.31
CA ALA A 378 -8.72 -21.20 -4.05
C ALA A 378 -9.62 -20.20 -4.79
N ILE A 379 -9.90 -20.46 -6.07
CA ILE A 379 -10.80 -19.64 -6.90
C ILE A 379 -12.25 -19.71 -6.40
N ALA A 380 -12.67 -20.77 -5.71
CA ALA A 380 -13.99 -20.87 -5.09
C ALA A 380 -14.14 -20.05 -3.80
N GLN A 381 -13.03 -19.60 -3.20
CA GLN A 381 -13.05 -18.76 -2.00
C GLN A 381 -13.28 -17.27 -2.33
N ILE A 382 -13.06 -16.91 -3.60
CA ILE A 382 -13.40 -15.58 -4.12
C ILE A 382 -14.91 -15.49 -4.33
N GLY A 383 -15.51 -14.42 -3.80
CA GLY A 383 -16.93 -14.14 -3.89
C GLY A 383 -17.44 -13.90 -5.31
N ASP A 384 -18.67 -14.35 -5.58
CA ASP A 384 -19.34 -14.18 -6.89
C ASP A 384 -19.70 -12.72 -7.22
N LEU A 385 -19.61 -11.79 -6.25
CA LEU A 385 -19.73 -10.36 -6.50
C LEU A 385 -18.49 -9.77 -7.20
N SER A 386 -17.36 -10.51 -7.22
CA SER A 386 -16.14 -10.05 -7.86
C SER A 386 -16.35 -9.90 -9.38
N PRO A 387 -16.04 -8.73 -9.96
CA PRO A 387 -16.03 -8.54 -11.40
C PRO A 387 -15.16 -9.54 -12.17
N SER A 388 -13.94 -9.83 -11.70
CA SER A 388 -13.03 -10.79 -12.34
C SER A 388 -13.57 -12.23 -12.23
N LYS A 389 -14.15 -12.60 -11.08
CA LYS A 389 -14.78 -13.91 -10.88
C LYS A 389 -16.03 -14.10 -11.75
N ARG A 390 -16.84 -13.06 -11.93
CA ARG A 390 -18.00 -13.08 -12.84
C ARG A 390 -17.56 -13.32 -14.28
N MET A 391 -16.52 -12.62 -14.76
CA MET A 391 -15.93 -12.90 -16.07
C MET A 391 -15.44 -14.35 -16.17
N TRP A 392 -14.70 -14.84 -15.17
CA TRP A 392 -14.20 -16.21 -15.13
C TRP A 392 -15.33 -17.25 -15.19
N ASN A 393 -16.38 -17.10 -14.37
CA ASN A 393 -17.55 -17.99 -14.37
C ASN A 393 -18.22 -18.02 -15.77
N ILE A 394 -18.33 -16.87 -16.44
CA ILE A 394 -18.92 -16.80 -17.78
C ILE A 394 -18.03 -17.53 -18.79
N PHE A 395 -16.70 -17.27 -18.82
CA PHE A 395 -15.80 -17.97 -19.73
C PHE A 395 -15.74 -19.48 -19.45
N LYS A 396 -15.75 -19.90 -18.18
CA LYS A 396 -15.82 -21.32 -17.78
C LYS A 396 -17.13 -21.98 -18.19
N SER A 397 -18.26 -21.25 -18.21
CA SER A 397 -19.53 -21.78 -18.72
C SER A 397 -19.51 -22.04 -20.23
N MET A 398 -18.59 -21.40 -20.96
CA MET A 398 -18.35 -21.62 -22.39
C MET A 398 -17.34 -22.74 -22.64
N ASP A 399 -16.45 -23.02 -21.68
CA ASP A 399 -15.41 -24.08 -21.70
C ASP A 399 -15.98 -25.50 -21.56
N ASP A 400 -16.89 -25.91 -22.45
CA ASP A 400 -17.42 -27.28 -22.50
C ASP A 400 -16.50 -28.23 -23.27
N ASP A 401 -16.18 -29.38 -22.66
CA ASP A 401 -15.36 -30.48 -23.22
C ASP A 401 -15.98 -31.16 -24.46
N ASN A 402 -17.14 -30.72 -24.96
CA ASN A 402 -17.87 -31.32 -26.09
C ASN A 402 -17.87 -30.48 -27.38
N SER A 403 -16.94 -29.53 -27.52
CA SER A 403 -16.66 -28.83 -28.78
C SER A 403 -16.09 -29.81 -29.82
N SER A 404 -16.92 -30.26 -30.77
CA SER A 404 -16.46 -31.11 -31.88
C SER A 404 -16.03 -30.32 -33.12
N ASP A 405 -16.32 -29.02 -33.15
CA ASP A 405 -16.12 -28.11 -34.29
C ASP A 405 -15.06 -27.02 -34.03
N GLY A 406 -14.39 -27.04 -32.87
CA GLY A 406 -13.41 -26.00 -32.49
C GLY A 406 -14.05 -24.65 -32.16
N HIS A 407 -15.36 -24.66 -31.86
CA HIS A 407 -16.12 -23.48 -31.44
C HIS A 407 -16.90 -23.75 -30.15
N ARG A 408 -16.70 -22.89 -29.15
CA ARG A 408 -17.38 -22.94 -27.86
C ARG A 408 -18.72 -22.24 -27.89
N LYS A 409 -19.73 -22.92 -27.34
CA LYS A 409 -21.11 -22.43 -27.23
C LYS A 409 -21.39 -22.11 -25.77
N GLY A 410 -22.07 -21.01 -25.48
CA GLY A 410 -22.50 -20.71 -24.11
C GLY A 410 -23.50 -21.75 -23.62
N LYS A 411 -23.24 -22.39 -22.47
CA LYS A 411 -24.21 -23.29 -21.80
C LYS A 411 -25.44 -22.52 -21.30
N GLU A 412 -25.28 -21.25 -20.98
CA GLU A 412 -26.30 -20.37 -20.42
C GLU A 412 -26.57 -19.18 -21.36
N GLY A 413 -27.72 -19.19 -22.03
CA GLY A 413 -28.17 -18.07 -22.87
C GLY A 413 -27.54 -18.04 -24.26
N ASN A 414 -28.06 -17.16 -25.12
CA ASN A 414 -27.47 -16.92 -26.44
C ASN A 414 -26.21 -16.05 -26.32
N LEU A 415 -25.38 -16.03 -27.36
CA LEU A 415 -24.09 -15.31 -27.37
C LEU A 415 -24.25 -13.81 -27.07
N GLN A 416 -25.38 -13.20 -27.42
CA GLN A 416 -25.71 -11.82 -27.06
C GLN A 416 -25.81 -11.60 -25.55
N GLN A 417 -26.47 -12.51 -24.83
CA GLN A 417 -26.59 -12.42 -23.37
C GLN A 417 -25.23 -12.63 -22.69
N VAL A 418 -24.42 -13.57 -23.21
CA VAL A 418 -23.05 -13.81 -22.75
C VAL A 418 -22.20 -12.55 -22.91
N ALA A 419 -22.20 -11.96 -24.11
CA ALA A 419 -21.46 -10.75 -24.43
C ALA A 419 -21.84 -9.58 -23.51
N ALA A 420 -23.15 -9.33 -23.32
CA ALA A 420 -23.63 -8.26 -22.46
C ALA A 420 -23.21 -8.44 -20.99
N ARG A 421 -23.26 -9.68 -20.47
CA ARG A 421 -22.82 -10.00 -19.11
C ARG A 421 -21.30 -9.83 -18.95
N LEU A 422 -20.50 -10.28 -19.93
CA LEU A 422 -19.05 -10.10 -19.95
C LEU A 422 -18.69 -8.61 -19.95
N ARG A 423 -19.29 -7.82 -20.83
CA ARG A 423 -19.04 -6.38 -20.92
C ARG A 423 -19.36 -5.66 -19.62
N ALA A 424 -20.48 -6.00 -18.97
CA ALA A 424 -20.86 -5.42 -17.68
C ALA A 424 -19.84 -5.75 -16.58
N ALA A 425 -19.43 -7.03 -16.47
CA ALA A 425 -18.43 -7.46 -15.49
C ALA A 425 -17.05 -6.84 -15.76
N TYR A 426 -16.65 -6.74 -17.03
CA TYR A 426 -15.41 -6.08 -17.45
C TYR A 426 -15.40 -4.60 -17.05
N LEU A 427 -16.47 -3.86 -17.36
CA LEU A 427 -16.54 -2.45 -16.99
C LEU A 427 -16.47 -2.27 -15.47
N ASP A 428 -17.18 -3.09 -14.69
CA ASP A 428 -17.10 -3.06 -13.23
C ASP A 428 -15.69 -3.35 -12.70
N TRP A 429 -14.91 -4.18 -13.40
CA TRP A 429 -13.55 -4.51 -13.02
C TRP A 429 -12.58 -3.33 -13.21
N THR A 430 -12.73 -2.55 -14.29
CA THR A 430 -11.79 -1.47 -14.66
C THR A 430 -11.82 -0.26 -13.72
N ASP A 431 -12.82 -0.16 -12.84
CA ASP A 431 -13.00 0.99 -11.94
C ASP A 431 -13.31 0.55 -10.51
N ARG A 432 -12.29 0.61 -9.65
CA ARG A 432 -12.38 0.27 -8.23
C ARG A 432 -12.90 1.42 -7.35
N THR A 433 -13.18 2.59 -7.94
CA THR A 433 -13.74 3.76 -7.24
C THR A 433 -15.27 3.76 -7.18
N ARG A 434 -15.89 2.70 -7.72
CA ARG A 434 -17.31 2.40 -7.58
C ARG A 434 -17.51 0.96 -7.10
N LEU A 435 -18.65 0.73 -6.45
CA LEU A 435 -19.08 -0.62 -6.13
C LEU A 435 -19.51 -1.34 -7.42
N PRO A 436 -19.19 -2.63 -7.56
CA PRO A 436 -19.62 -3.42 -8.71
C PRO A 436 -21.14 -3.68 -8.67
N ALA A 437 -21.71 -4.05 -9.82
CA ALA A 437 -23.13 -4.35 -9.92
C ALA A 437 -23.53 -5.49 -8.95
N GLY A 438 -24.62 -5.27 -8.21
CA GLY A 438 -25.10 -6.18 -7.17
C GLY A 438 -24.80 -5.71 -5.74
N VAL A 439 -24.05 -4.61 -5.56
CA VAL A 439 -23.76 -4.03 -4.24
C VAL A 439 -24.23 -2.59 -4.17
N GLU A 440 -25.05 -2.29 -3.17
CA GLU A 440 -25.54 -0.95 -2.91
C GLU A 440 -24.70 -0.28 -1.81
N ALA A 441 -24.40 0.99 -2.01
CA ALA A 441 -23.72 1.78 -1.00
C ALA A 441 -24.67 2.10 0.17
N ASP A 442 -24.12 2.14 1.39
CA ASP A 442 -24.86 2.56 2.57
C ASP A 442 -25.06 4.09 2.55
N PRO A 443 -26.30 4.59 2.39
CA PRO A 443 -26.57 6.03 2.26
C PRO A 443 -26.20 6.84 3.50
N ASP A 444 -26.04 6.21 4.66
CA ASP A 444 -25.70 6.86 5.92
C ASP A 444 -24.19 6.87 6.22
N ALA A 445 -23.38 6.18 5.39
CA ALA A 445 -21.93 6.11 5.56
C ALA A 445 -21.23 7.26 4.81
N THR A 446 -20.06 7.69 5.30
CA THR A 446 -19.17 8.56 4.51
C THR A 446 -18.54 7.78 3.35
N LEU A 447 -18.19 6.52 3.61
CA LEU A 447 -17.62 5.59 2.65
C LEU A 447 -18.22 4.20 2.83
N THR A 448 -18.55 3.54 1.73
CA THR A 448 -18.82 2.10 1.70
C THR A 448 -17.63 1.42 1.03
N LEU A 449 -17.08 0.41 1.68
CA LEU A 449 -16.05 -0.46 1.12
C LEU A 449 -16.62 -1.86 0.92
N LEU A 450 -16.21 -2.52 -0.16
CA LEU A 450 -16.48 -3.92 -0.43
C LEU A 450 -15.16 -4.67 -0.56
N TYR A 451 -14.92 -5.61 0.34
CA TYR A 451 -13.90 -6.63 0.20
C TYR A 451 -14.42 -7.75 -0.71
N VAL A 452 -13.75 -7.96 -1.85
CA VAL A 452 -14.05 -9.06 -2.77
C VAL A 452 -12.84 -9.33 -3.67
N ASN A 453 -12.61 -10.58 -4.08
CA ASN A 453 -11.42 -10.98 -4.85
C ASN A 453 -10.13 -10.56 -4.15
N ASN A 454 -10.07 -10.71 -2.83
CA ASN A 454 -8.93 -10.31 -2.01
C ASN A 454 -8.46 -8.87 -2.29
N THR A 455 -9.40 -7.99 -2.66
CA THR A 455 -9.17 -6.58 -2.98
C THR A 455 -10.34 -5.73 -2.49
N ILE A 456 -10.23 -4.41 -2.65
CA ILE A 456 -11.18 -3.43 -2.12
C ILE A 456 -11.76 -2.60 -3.27
N TYR A 457 -13.09 -2.55 -3.32
CA TYR A 457 -13.86 -1.56 -4.08
C TYR A 457 -14.43 -0.54 -3.10
N GLY A 458 -14.46 0.74 -3.50
CA GLY A 458 -15.06 1.79 -2.69
C GLY A 458 -16.22 2.46 -3.40
N SER A 459 -17.23 2.90 -2.65
CA SER A 459 -18.19 3.91 -3.10
C SER A 459 -18.40 4.91 -1.99
N ARG A 460 -18.35 6.19 -2.37
CA ARG A 460 -18.55 7.31 -1.47
C ARG A 460 -20.00 7.76 -1.52
N GLN A 461 -20.58 8.07 -0.36
CA GLN A 461 -21.90 8.67 -0.27
C GLN A 461 -21.78 10.14 0.19
N GLY A 462 -22.65 11.01 -0.33
CA GLY A 462 -22.60 12.46 -0.08
C GLY A 462 -22.79 13.39 -1.29
N MET A 463 -23.08 12.88 -2.50
CA MET A 463 -23.40 13.72 -3.67
C MET A 463 -24.82 13.43 -4.20
N THR A 464 -25.80 14.28 -3.84
CA THR A 464 -27.04 14.45 -4.62
C THR A 464 -27.17 15.92 -5.03
N GLY A 465 -27.06 16.21 -6.32
CA GLY A 465 -27.28 17.53 -6.91
C GLY A 465 -27.11 17.51 -8.42
N ALA A 466 -27.94 18.26 -9.16
CA ALA A 466 -27.77 18.44 -10.61
C ALA A 466 -26.57 19.38 -10.84
N GLY A 467 -25.50 18.84 -11.45
CA GLY A 467 -24.25 19.57 -11.70
C GLY A 467 -24.39 20.71 -12.71
N SER A 468 -23.38 21.58 -12.77
CA SER A 468 -23.33 22.79 -13.62
C SER A 468 -23.20 22.52 -15.13
N ASN A 469 -23.28 21.26 -15.58
CA ASN A 469 -23.10 20.82 -16.97
C ASN A 469 -21.80 21.29 -17.66
N LEU A 470 -20.76 21.65 -16.89
CA LEU A 470 -19.45 22.02 -17.43
C LEU A 470 -18.36 21.17 -16.79
N GLY A 471 -17.89 20.17 -17.54
CA GLY A 471 -16.66 19.41 -17.27
C GLY A 471 -16.76 18.26 -16.25
N PRO A 472 -15.72 17.39 -16.18
CA PRO A 472 -15.74 16.12 -15.43
C PRO A 472 -15.76 16.26 -13.90
N ALA A 473 -15.62 17.47 -13.35
CA ALA A 473 -15.44 17.72 -11.91
C ALA A 473 -16.52 18.65 -11.31
N SER A 474 -17.75 18.60 -11.81
CA SER A 474 -18.80 19.57 -11.45
C SER A 474 -19.56 19.32 -10.13
N TYR A 475 -19.02 18.55 -9.18
CA TYR A 475 -19.68 18.24 -7.89
C TYR A 475 -18.74 18.51 -6.70
N LYS A 476 -19.15 19.40 -5.78
CA LYS A 476 -18.46 19.69 -4.51
C LYS A 476 -19.36 19.39 -3.31
N GLY A 477 -18.76 18.75 -2.31
CA GLY A 477 -19.39 18.08 -1.16
C GLY A 477 -18.77 16.69 -1.10
N ILE A 478 -17.68 16.56 -0.33
CA ILE A 478 -16.67 15.49 -0.51
C ILE A 478 -16.42 15.23 -2.03
N GLY A 479 -15.52 16.00 -2.69
CA GLY A 479 -15.19 15.85 -4.14
C GLY A 479 -14.00 14.92 -4.40
N ASN A 480 -14.06 14.10 -5.45
CA ASN A 480 -12.98 13.26 -6.03
C ASN A 480 -11.89 12.75 -5.07
N GLY A 481 -12.22 11.82 -4.16
CA GLY A 481 -11.21 11.19 -3.29
C GLY A 481 -10.69 12.02 -2.11
N SER A 482 -11.16 13.26 -1.85
CA SER A 482 -10.63 14.07 -0.73
C SER A 482 -11.63 14.36 0.41
N ALA A 483 -11.26 14.22 1.68
CA ALA A 483 -12.09 14.52 2.86
C ALA A 483 -12.07 16.02 3.23
N HIS A 484 -12.71 16.86 2.40
CA HIS A 484 -12.65 18.33 2.48
C HIS A 484 -13.08 18.92 3.84
N ASP A 485 -13.99 18.26 4.55
CA ASP A 485 -14.59 18.80 5.78
C ASP A 485 -13.73 18.53 7.04
N TRP A 486 -12.71 17.68 6.94
CA TRP A 486 -11.74 17.49 8.02
C TRP A 486 -10.62 18.52 7.88
N THR A 487 -10.75 19.62 8.62
CA THR A 487 -9.72 20.67 8.73
C THR A 487 -9.28 20.91 10.16
N ILE A 488 -10.16 20.70 11.14
CA ILE A 488 -9.85 20.82 12.56
C ILE A 488 -10.49 19.66 13.34
N ARG A 489 -9.86 19.24 14.43
CA ARG A 489 -10.43 18.22 15.33
C ARG A 489 -11.62 18.79 16.15
N PRO A 490 -12.57 17.96 16.61
CA PRO A 490 -12.76 16.56 16.23
C PRO A 490 -13.42 16.42 14.85
N TYR A 491 -13.22 15.27 14.20
CA TYR A 491 -13.90 14.93 12.94
C TYR A 491 -14.49 13.52 13.01
N ASP A 492 -15.77 13.41 12.68
CA ASP A 492 -16.48 12.14 12.66
C ASP A 492 -16.49 11.54 11.26
N TYR A 493 -16.12 10.27 11.17
CA TYR A 493 -16.01 9.52 9.94
C TYR A 493 -16.74 8.18 10.08
N LYS A 494 -17.63 7.88 9.14
CA LYS A 494 -18.39 6.64 9.14
C LYS A 494 -18.04 5.81 7.92
N VAL A 495 -17.68 4.56 8.14
CA VAL A 495 -17.45 3.60 7.06
C VAL A 495 -18.30 2.35 7.25
N THR A 496 -18.93 1.92 6.17
CA THR A 496 -19.60 0.62 6.09
C THR A 496 -18.73 -0.32 5.29
N LEU A 497 -18.53 -1.52 5.82
CA LEU A 497 -17.68 -2.55 5.29
C LEU A 497 -18.55 -3.72 4.87
N TYR A 498 -18.51 -4.08 3.60
CA TYR A 498 -19.09 -5.30 3.07
C TYR A 498 -18.01 -6.31 2.76
N ASN A 499 -18.28 -7.59 2.97
CA ASN A 499 -17.41 -8.68 2.58
C ASN A 499 -18.18 -9.66 1.69
N GLY A 500 -17.75 -9.75 0.43
CA GLY A 500 -18.29 -10.68 -0.55
C GLY A 500 -17.51 -11.99 -0.66
N ASP A 501 -16.30 -12.08 -0.08
CA ASP A 501 -15.47 -13.28 -0.13
C ASP A 501 -15.87 -14.30 0.96
N HIS A 502 -15.47 -15.56 0.77
CA HIS A 502 -15.79 -16.69 1.66
C HIS A 502 -14.84 -16.82 2.86
N PHE A 503 -13.97 -15.84 3.08
CA PHE A 503 -13.03 -15.77 4.20
C PHE A 503 -13.14 -14.41 4.91
N PRO A 504 -12.73 -14.31 6.18
CA PRO A 504 -12.87 -13.07 6.94
C PRO A 504 -11.84 -12.03 6.49
N HIS A 505 -12.23 -10.76 6.44
CA HIS A 505 -11.31 -9.64 6.23
C HIS A 505 -11.12 -8.85 7.53
N GLY A 506 -10.00 -8.14 7.65
CA GLY A 506 -9.78 -7.15 8.69
C GLY A 506 -9.97 -5.73 8.18
N TYR A 507 -10.39 -4.82 9.06
CA TYR A 507 -10.36 -3.39 8.78
C TYR A 507 -9.37 -2.67 9.69
N MET A 508 -8.47 -1.91 9.09
CA MET A 508 -7.52 -1.08 9.81
C MET A 508 -7.48 0.33 9.23
N ASN A 509 -7.44 1.32 10.11
CA ASN A 509 -7.26 2.73 9.75
C ASN A 509 -5.95 3.26 10.33
N VAL A 510 -5.18 4.00 9.53
CA VAL A 510 -3.84 4.49 9.91
C VAL A 510 -3.77 6.00 9.78
N ASP A 511 -3.19 6.62 10.80
CA ASP A 511 -2.76 8.00 10.81
C ASP A 511 -1.37 8.12 10.16
N PHE A 512 -1.23 8.97 9.15
CA PHE A 512 0.03 9.28 8.47
C PHE A 512 0.68 10.57 8.98
N GLY A 513 0.78 10.74 10.30
CA GLY A 513 1.49 11.86 10.93
C GLY A 513 0.61 13.04 11.33
N GLY A 514 -0.72 12.88 11.32
CA GLY A 514 -1.66 13.81 11.92
C GLY A 514 -1.44 13.98 13.42
N SER A 515 -1.29 12.88 14.15
CA SER A 515 -1.12 12.88 15.62
C SER A 515 0.34 13.01 16.08
N ARG A 516 1.28 12.43 15.33
CA ARG A 516 2.72 12.33 15.68
C ARG A 516 3.65 13.21 14.85
N GLY A 517 3.13 13.80 13.78
CA GLY A 517 3.86 14.73 12.93
C GLY A 517 4.39 14.09 11.65
N TRP A 518 4.64 14.96 10.67
CA TRP A 518 5.14 14.62 9.34
C TRP A 518 6.10 15.70 8.85
N GLU A 519 7.08 15.35 8.01
CA GLU A 519 8.01 16.30 7.41
C GLU A 519 7.86 16.39 5.88
N ASN A 520 8.34 17.51 5.32
CA ASN A 520 8.42 17.64 3.87
C ASN A 520 9.71 17.05 3.32
N HIS A 521 9.68 16.72 2.04
CA HIS A 521 10.80 16.16 1.34
C HIS A 521 11.25 17.00 0.16
N PHE A 522 12.55 16.99 -0.11
CA PHE A 522 13.07 17.52 -1.36
C PHE A 522 12.77 16.57 -2.51
N GLN A 523 12.21 17.10 -3.59
CA GLN A 523 12.02 16.37 -4.85
C GLN A 523 12.40 17.20 -6.07
N LEU A 524 12.83 16.49 -7.10
CA LEU A 524 13.32 17.01 -8.37
C LEU A 524 12.41 16.63 -9.54
N THR A 525 11.18 16.21 -9.25
CA THR A 525 10.16 15.87 -10.25
C THR A 525 9.16 17.01 -10.35
N ASP A 526 9.05 17.60 -11.53
CA ASP A 526 7.96 18.50 -11.86
C ASP A 526 6.75 17.64 -12.30
N PRO A 527 5.63 17.66 -11.57
CA PRO A 527 4.45 16.85 -11.90
C PRO A 527 3.78 17.27 -13.22
N ALA A 528 4.23 18.36 -13.85
CA ALA A 528 3.74 18.86 -15.13
C ALA A 528 4.71 18.64 -16.29
N THR A 529 5.93 18.11 -16.08
CA THR A 529 6.91 17.92 -17.16
C THR A 529 7.59 16.54 -17.13
N LEU A 530 7.98 16.08 -18.32
CA LEU A 530 8.64 14.78 -18.54
C LEU A 530 10.16 14.82 -18.30
N GLN A 531 10.71 15.97 -17.90
CA GLN A 531 12.15 16.15 -17.70
C GLN A 531 12.53 15.98 -16.22
N GLY A 532 12.85 14.75 -15.82
CA GLY A 532 13.64 14.49 -14.62
C GLY A 532 15.13 14.36 -14.98
N PRO A 533 16.07 14.78 -14.12
CA PRO A 533 17.48 14.52 -14.33
C PRO A 533 17.81 13.04 -14.00
N HIS A 534 18.48 12.38 -14.94
CA HIS A 534 19.04 11.05 -14.76
C HIS A 534 20.39 11.14 -14.01
N PRO A 535 20.77 10.13 -13.20
CA PRO A 535 22.10 10.06 -12.61
C PRO A 535 23.17 9.92 -13.71
N ASP A 536 24.36 10.49 -13.46
CA ASP A 536 25.50 10.35 -14.37
C ASP A 536 25.91 8.87 -14.52
N ILE A 537 26.05 8.41 -15.75
CA ILE A 537 26.50 7.04 -16.07
C ILE A 537 27.99 6.93 -15.69
N PRO A 538 28.40 5.97 -14.84
CA PRO A 538 29.81 5.77 -14.50
C PRO A 538 30.64 5.35 -15.74
N PRO A 539 31.91 5.77 -15.85
CA PRO A 539 32.76 5.38 -16.98
C PRO A 539 32.88 3.85 -17.15
N GLY A 540 32.65 3.33 -18.36
CA GLY A 540 32.75 1.91 -18.69
C GLY A 540 31.53 1.07 -18.31
N HIS A 541 30.40 1.71 -17.97
CA HIS A 541 29.14 1.04 -17.73
C HIS A 541 28.51 0.54 -19.04
N PRO A 542 27.84 -0.63 -19.09
CA PRO A 542 27.17 -1.13 -20.31
C PRO A 542 26.13 -0.19 -20.93
N ALA A 543 25.66 0.81 -20.18
CA ALA A 543 24.79 1.89 -20.67
C ALA A 543 25.53 2.92 -21.57
N GLU A 544 26.86 2.80 -21.73
CA GLU A 544 27.63 3.52 -22.75
C GLU A 544 27.58 2.83 -24.13
N GLU A 545 26.96 1.65 -24.24
CA GLU A 545 26.85 0.88 -25.47
C GLU A 545 25.43 0.99 -26.07
N ASP A 546 25.29 0.74 -27.38
CA ASP A 546 23.96 0.69 -28.01
C ASP A 546 23.10 -0.43 -27.39
N PRO A 547 21.80 -0.19 -27.12
CA PRO A 547 20.98 0.93 -27.59
C PRO A 547 20.88 2.13 -26.63
N PHE A 548 21.67 2.17 -25.55
CA PHE A 548 21.52 3.12 -24.44
C PHE A 548 22.07 4.52 -24.72
N THR A 549 22.86 4.69 -25.79
CA THR A 549 23.39 5.99 -26.24
C THR A 549 22.57 6.63 -27.36
N ASN A 550 21.50 5.97 -27.85
CA ASN A 550 20.68 6.49 -28.94
C ASN A 550 19.79 7.66 -28.45
N PRO A 551 19.96 8.89 -28.99
CA PRO A 551 19.14 10.04 -28.61
C PRO A 551 17.65 9.91 -28.91
N ALA A 552 17.24 8.96 -29.77
CA ALA A 552 15.83 8.62 -29.98
C ALA A 552 15.18 7.92 -28.78
N ASN A 553 15.99 7.39 -27.86
CA ASN A 553 15.56 6.77 -26.60
C ASN A 553 15.61 7.76 -25.41
N LEU A 554 15.95 9.03 -25.66
CA LEU A 554 15.81 10.12 -24.69
C LEU A 554 14.42 10.74 -24.85
N VAL A 555 13.58 10.61 -23.82
CA VAL A 555 12.18 11.07 -23.83
C VAL A 555 12.12 12.60 -23.83
N ALA A 556 12.11 13.20 -25.02
CA ALA A 556 11.71 14.58 -25.23
C ALA A 556 10.23 14.63 -25.57
N GLY A 557 9.36 14.40 -24.59
CA GLY A 557 7.92 14.53 -24.81
C GLY A 557 7.48 15.99 -24.61
N ALA A 558 7.21 16.67 -25.72
CA ALA A 558 6.45 17.90 -25.73
C ALA A 558 4.98 17.55 -25.98
N ASP A 559 4.31 16.89 -25.05
CA ASP A 559 2.85 16.70 -25.12
C ASP A 559 2.24 16.66 -23.72
N ARG A 560 1.06 17.31 -23.61
CA ARG A 560 0.20 17.31 -22.44
C ARG A 560 -0.47 15.94 -22.34
N VAL A 561 0.21 14.96 -21.76
CA VAL A 561 -0.25 13.57 -21.76
C VAL A 561 -0.82 13.18 -20.39
N PHE A 562 -2.10 12.81 -20.42
CA PHE A 562 -3.04 12.42 -19.36
C PHE A 562 -3.58 13.52 -18.41
N PRO A 563 -4.92 13.61 -18.24
CA PRO A 563 -5.47 14.24 -17.05
C PRO A 563 -5.04 13.36 -15.88
N VAL A 564 -4.09 13.85 -15.08
CA VAL A 564 -3.97 13.41 -13.68
C VAL A 564 -5.39 13.38 -13.14
N ASN A 565 -5.86 12.24 -12.64
CA ASN A 565 -7.11 12.24 -11.88
C ASN A 565 -6.78 12.95 -10.57
N ARG A 566 -6.78 14.29 -10.63
CA ARG A 566 -6.32 15.18 -9.55
C ARG A 566 -7.39 15.16 -8.49
N GLY A 567 -7.39 14.13 -7.65
CA GLY A 567 -8.27 14.02 -6.49
C GLY A 567 -8.18 15.23 -5.55
N GLY A 568 -8.78 16.35 -5.96
CA GLY A 568 -8.98 17.61 -5.25
C GLY A 568 -7.73 18.40 -4.83
N THR A 569 -7.31 19.41 -5.63
CA THR A 569 -6.99 20.80 -5.18
C THR A 569 -7.02 21.78 -6.39
N GLU A 570 -7.98 21.65 -7.31
CA GLU A 570 -7.99 22.42 -8.58
C GLU A 570 -8.11 23.96 -8.40
N GLU A 571 -8.30 24.49 -7.20
CA GLU A 571 -8.47 25.93 -6.97
C GLU A 571 -7.20 26.70 -6.54
N PHE A 572 -6.06 26.04 -6.31
CA PHE A 572 -4.82 26.72 -5.88
C PHE A 572 -3.65 26.62 -6.88
N LEU A 573 -3.87 26.07 -8.07
CA LEU A 573 -2.85 25.95 -9.12
C LEU A 573 -2.71 27.24 -9.93
N GLN A 574 -2.10 28.27 -9.34
CA GLN A 574 -1.43 29.29 -10.14
C GLN A 574 -0.04 28.75 -10.50
N PRO A 575 0.31 28.65 -11.80
CA PRO A 575 1.65 28.25 -12.24
C PRO A 575 2.58 29.44 -12.04
N THR A 576 2.98 29.70 -10.79
CA THR A 576 4.08 30.60 -10.50
C THR A 576 5.01 29.90 -9.52
N PRO A 577 6.33 29.85 -9.80
CA PRO A 577 7.31 29.52 -8.77
C PRO A 577 7.02 30.47 -7.61
N ARG A 578 6.73 29.93 -6.42
CA ARG A 578 6.60 30.77 -5.23
C ARG A 578 7.94 31.48 -5.01
N ASN A 579 7.98 32.72 -5.49
CA ASN A 579 8.87 33.82 -5.13
C ASN A 579 10.37 33.63 -5.43
N LEU A 580 10.82 34.11 -6.59
CA LEU A 580 12.25 34.24 -6.96
C LEU A 580 12.97 35.40 -6.23
N GLN A 581 12.30 36.14 -5.35
CA GLN A 581 12.81 37.38 -4.74
C GLN A 581 12.89 37.36 -3.21
N ASP A 582 12.47 36.30 -2.54
CA ASP A 582 12.58 36.18 -1.07
C ASP A 582 13.45 34.99 -0.67
N PRO A 583 14.76 35.18 -0.41
CA PRO A 583 15.65 34.11 0.04
C PRO A 583 15.41 33.70 1.51
N VAL A 584 14.51 34.35 2.24
CA VAL A 584 14.20 34.05 3.65
C VAL A 584 12.88 33.29 3.79
N ASN A 585 11.86 33.59 2.97
CA ASN A 585 10.60 32.82 2.91
C ASN A 585 10.47 31.90 1.67
N GLY A 586 11.38 32.00 0.70
CA GLY A 586 11.60 31.04 -0.40
C GLY A 586 12.67 29.99 -0.05
N SER A 587 12.75 29.61 1.23
CA SER A 587 13.81 28.77 1.78
C SER A 587 13.76 27.35 1.19
N PRO A 588 14.90 26.81 0.68
CA PRO A 588 15.07 25.43 0.18
C PRO A 588 14.74 24.31 1.19
N GLN A 589 14.35 24.67 2.42
CA GLN A 589 13.79 23.76 3.41
C GLN A 589 12.41 23.20 3.02
N PHE A 590 11.76 23.75 1.98
CA PHE A 590 10.40 23.39 1.59
C PHE A 590 10.25 22.51 0.35
N GLY A 591 11.32 22.03 -0.30
CA GLY A 591 11.26 21.00 -1.35
C GLY A 591 10.39 21.31 -2.60
N SER A 592 10.97 21.20 -3.79
CA SER A 592 10.32 21.54 -5.07
C SER A 592 9.37 20.46 -5.64
N GLY A 593 8.40 19.98 -4.85
CA GLY A 593 7.38 19.03 -5.35
C GLY A 593 6.14 19.00 -4.47
N CYS A 594 5.34 20.07 -4.50
CA CYS A 594 4.08 20.13 -3.77
C CYS A 594 3.07 19.12 -4.34
N TYR A 595 2.38 18.42 -3.42
CA TYR A 595 1.11 17.68 -3.54
C TYR A 595 1.11 16.13 -3.50
N PHE A 596 2.23 15.38 -3.64
CA PHE A 596 2.17 13.89 -3.76
C PHE A 596 3.13 13.06 -2.89
N THR A 597 3.78 13.65 -1.88
CA THR A 597 4.96 13.03 -1.22
C THR A 597 4.82 13.10 0.28
N PHE A 598 5.20 12.04 1.01
CA PHE A 598 5.17 12.00 2.47
C PHE A 598 6.49 12.38 3.13
N GLY A 599 7.61 12.38 2.41
CA GLY A 599 8.91 12.51 3.05
C GLY A 599 9.08 11.45 4.12
N ARG A 600 9.03 11.86 5.40
CA ARG A 600 8.78 10.96 6.53
C ARG A 600 7.53 11.38 7.29
N ASN A 601 6.77 10.40 7.74
CA ASN A 601 5.66 10.62 8.68
C ASN A 601 5.68 9.56 9.78
N HIS A 602 5.27 9.96 10.98
CA HIS A 602 5.21 9.04 12.10
C HIS A 602 3.84 8.37 12.13
N ALA A 603 3.76 7.18 11.53
CA ALA A 603 2.50 6.47 11.39
C ALA A 603 1.97 5.92 12.73
N TRP A 604 0.64 5.83 12.86
CA TRP A 604 -0.02 5.25 14.03
C TRP A 604 -1.36 4.58 13.67
N PRO A 605 -1.73 3.44 14.28
CA PRO A 605 -3.02 2.82 14.01
C PRO A 605 -4.15 3.54 14.75
N ASN A 606 -5.13 4.06 14.02
CA ASN A 606 -6.32 4.72 14.59
C ASN A 606 -7.39 3.70 14.99
N ALA A 607 -7.65 2.71 14.14
CA ALA A 607 -8.67 1.67 14.32
C ALA A 607 -8.11 0.31 13.91
N GLY A 608 -8.62 -0.78 14.50
CA GLY A 608 -8.15 -2.15 14.22
C GLY A 608 -6.75 -2.46 14.75
N GLY A 609 -6.16 -1.54 15.52
CA GLY A 609 -4.81 -1.68 16.07
C GLY A 609 -4.73 -2.33 17.46
N PRO A 610 -3.52 -2.71 17.90
CA PRO A 610 -2.29 -2.65 17.10
C PRO A 610 -2.09 -3.85 16.15
N TRP A 611 -2.76 -4.99 16.35
CA TRP A 611 -2.44 -6.25 15.64
C TRP A 611 -3.62 -7.18 15.34
N GLY A 612 -4.71 -6.70 14.72
CA GLY A 612 -5.78 -7.65 14.35
C GLY A 612 -6.98 -7.16 13.59
N GLY A 613 -7.05 -5.88 13.22
CA GLY A 613 -8.18 -5.33 12.47
C GLY A 613 -9.50 -5.34 13.26
N ILE A 614 -10.49 -4.64 12.73
CA ILE A 614 -11.90 -4.85 13.08
C ILE A 614 -12.40 -5.91 12.09
N MET A 615 -12.78 -7.08 12.58
CA MET A 615 -13.12 -8.23 11.73
C MET A 615 -14.44 -8.02 10.98
N VAL A 616 -14.45 -8.32 9.69
CA VAL A 616 -15.64 -8.35 8.83
C VAL A 616 -15.90 -9.80 8.44
N GLN A 617 -17.08 -10.30 8.78
CA GLN A 617 -17.42 -11.71 8.57
C GLN A 617 -17.51 -12.05 7.06
N PRO A 618 -17.26 -13.30 6.66
CA PRO A 618 -17.46 -13.77 5.28
C PRO A 618 -18.89 -13.55 4.76
N VAL A 619 -19.05 -13.66 3.44
CA VAL A 619 -20.37 -13.80 2.80
C VAL A 619 -21.12 -15.02 3.38
N ALA A 620 -22.43 -14.86 3.60
CA ALA A 620 -23.28 -15.93 4.09
C ALA A 620 -23.60 -16.97 3.00
N ASP A 621 -24.06 -18.15 3.40
CA ASP A 621 -24.42 -19.26 2.49
C ASP A 621 -25.51 -18.87 1.46
N ASP A 622 -26.33 -17.87 1.77
CA ASP A 622 -27.37 -17.35 0.87
C ASP A 622 -26.87 -16.27 -0.11
N GLY A 623 -25.57 -15.96 -0.07
CA GLY A 623 -24.92 -14.94 -0.88
C GLY A 623 -25.00 -13.52 -0.31
N THR A 624 -25.61 -13.32 0.87
CA THR A 624 -25.65 -12.01 1.53
C THR A 624 -24.24 -11.62 1.99
N PRO A 625 -23.69 -10.47 1.56
CA PRO A 625 -22.39 -10.01 2.04
C PRO A 625 -22.36 -9.87 3.55
N GLY A 626 -21.25 -10.29 4.17
CA GLY A 626 -20.97 -9.93 5.55
C GLY A 626 -20.89 -8.41 5.69
N MET A 627 -21.32 -7.85 6.82
CA MET A 627 -21.37 -6.41 7.03
C MET A 627 -20.87 -6.01 8.42
N HIS A 628 -20.08 -4.93 8.47
CA HIS A 628 -19.68 -4.28 9.71
C HIS A 628 -19.61 -2.75 9.49
N LYS A 629 -19.94 -1.96 10.52
CA LYS A 629 -19.81 -0.49 10.48
C LYS A 629 -18.71 -0.03 11.42
N VAL A 630 -17.99 1.02 11.04
CA VAL A 630 -17.00 1.66 11.90
C VAL A 630 -17.23 3.16 11.93
N ASP A 631 -17.46 3.68 13.12
CA ASP A 631 -17.66 5.11 13.39
C ASP A 631 -16.42 5.62 14.13
N ILE A 632 -15.62 6.46 13.48
CA ILE A 632 -14.35 6.98 14.00
C ILE A 632 -14.48 8.47 14.30
N THR A 633 -14.20 8.86 15.54
CA THR A 633 -13.98 10.27 15.92
C THR A 633 -12.47 10.52 16.00
N TYR A 634 -11.95 11.30 15.04
CA TYR A 634 -10.56 11.72 15.01
C TYR A 634 -10.34 12.96 15.88
N ASN A 635 -9.49 12.85 16.90
CA ASN A 635 -9.09 13.92 17.81
C ASN A 635 -7.70 14.52 17.47
N PHE A 636 -7.39 14.63 16.19
CA PHE A 636 -6.19 15.28 15.67
C PHE A 636 -6.48 15.94 14.32
N GLU A 637 -5.61 16.85 13.89
CA GLU A 637 -5.70 17.44 12.55
C GLU A 637 -5.04 16.53 11.52
N PRO A 638 -5.62 16.44 10.31
CA PRO A 638 -5.04 15.62 9.28
C PRO A 638 -3.72 16.21 8.80
N THR A 639 -2.97 15.42 8.03
CA THR A 639 -1.95 15.98 7.16
C THR A 639 -2.62 16.68 5.98
N ILE A 640 -1.92 17.62 5.33
CA ILE A 640 -2.42 18.24 4.09
C ILE A 640 -2.37 17.30 2.87
N ARG A 641 -1.96 16.03 3.05
CA ARG A 641 -1.59 15.10 1.97
C ARG A 641 -2.52 13.90 1.90
N LEU A 642 -2.62 13.17 3.02
CA LEU A 642 -3.44 11.98 3.17
C LEU A 642 -4.18 12.10 4.49
N LYS A 643 -5.51 12.08 4.37
CA LYS A 643 -6.42 12.22 5.49
C LYS A 643 -6.75 10.85 6.07
N ILE A 644 -7.33 9.98 5.25
CA ILE A 644 -7.90 8.72 5.72
C ILE A 644 -7.31 7.59 4.91
N TYR A 645 -6.68 6.64 5.59
CA TYR A 645 -6.07 5.47 4.97
C TYR A 645 -6.65 4.20 5.58
N GLN A 646 -7.08 3.28 4.74
CA GLN A 646 -7.78 2.07 5.13
C GLN A 646 -7.28 0.87 4.33
N PHE A 647 -7.10 -0.26 4.99
CA PHE A 647 -6.61 -1.48 4.37
C PHE A 647 -7.06 -2.72 5.14
N ASP A 648 -6.88 -3.89 4.52
CA ASP A 648 -6.99 -5.17 5.21
C ASP A 648 -5.63 -5.58 5.80
N PRO A 649 -5.48 -5.67 7.14
CA PRO A 649 -4.24 -6.09 7.76
C PRO A 649 -4.00 -7.60 7.74
N LEU A 650 -4.93 -8.43 7.25
CA LEU A 650 -4.84 -9.89 7.25
C LEU A 650 -4.43 -10.45 5.88
N HIS A 651 -4.96 -9.87 4.81
CA HIS A 651 -4.75 -10.34 3.45
C HIS A 651 -4.16 -9.25 2.55
N HIS A 652 -3.12 -9.60 1.78
CA HIS A 652 -2.31 -8.64 1.04
C HIS A 652 -1.99 -9.19 -0.36
N ASP A 653 -2.93 -9.09 -1.29
CA ASP A 653 -2.59 -9.10 -2.71
C ASP A 653 -2.74 -7.67 -3.26
N VAL A 654 -3.94 -7.08 -3.15
CA VAL A 654 -4.22 -5.69 -3.51
C VAL A 654 -5.27 -5.08 -2.58
N ALA A 655 -4.94 -4.64 -1.36
CA ALA A 655 -5.97 -4.30 -0.36
C ALA A 655 -5.84 -2.90 0.29
N ILE A 656 -5.75 -1.83 -0.50
CA ILE A 656 -5.67 -0.46 0.03
C ILE A 656 -6.75 0.44 -0.56
N TYR A 657 -7.36 1.26 0.29
CA TYR A 657 -8.22 2.36 -0.11
C TYR A 657 -7.96 3.62 0.73
N SER A 658 -7.75 4.76 0.08
CA SER A 658 -7.37 6.02 0.74
C SER A 658 -8.18 7.22 0.25
N LEU A 659 -8.31 8.21 1.13
CA LEU A 659 -8.89 9.52 0.88
C LEU A 659 -7.89 10.63 1.26
N HIS A 660 -7.74 11.63 0.39
CA HIS A 660 -6.78 12.73 0.50
C HIS A 660 -7.29 13.96 1.25
#